data_AF-A0A2E3HXC7-F1
#
_entry.id   AF-A0A2E3HXC7-F1
#
_cell.length_a   1.000
_cell.length_b   1.000
_cell.length_c   1.000
_cell.angle_alpha   90.00
_cell.angle_beta   90.00
_cell.angle_gamma   90.00
#
_symmetry.space_group_name_H-M   'P 1'
#
loop_
_entity.id
_entity.type
_entity.pdbx_description
1 polymer ?
#
loop_
_entity_poly.entity_id
_entity_poly.type
_entity_poly.pdbx_seq_one_letter_code
_entity_poly.pdbx_strand_id
1 'polypeptide(L)'
;MTKLTPICPLMLVASLFGFSEQPVLDSYEQFGNIDQAAEMLRKQTAEAKTHSFSRDWFDWEFLLRRYIDEGRRDENALKMLAAYFRGAIFDRYRTLESQGEGEMFYIFNTSMDGEAKSWGSSGTVFLHDVHGGGGHGGWGSHARMSIYEELIKQGILSKEEQTLFRKIVVQSLSEDFLDFNCLERGANNRPYKNTGGIAAAVRIFPHMPRVKELKAWIERQWRELVEHGDIFEVNHFPYGGLHLSGMFDIASETGKIKEPANRKLIYTMARRYVLLNHGMGVRGNPNAAAQANVKFTTKEMFDNPWHAPYYGDTLVPDFWYRAAQEFRDPEFLWAAVQTSIGPEPPMGENQDEMRRQWKNAYVRRFAWFIEHDIDPHLPQTGSSIGLLSPTIYRIKERLYLCTGREQDQPFASFYLFDRNNEYMHCFGDAMGRLYEYCVDGAKLIGSSGKYNGIFMGQAYYDMLMVRHPDDAFPMHSAMPEHHWGRHAFLDQTAQVWRRASCSLPSITHCRTAPDSKNWRYAPELHDHWTWRRVDDPVGASAANMDGLIYLNNDYTLQSVTLRLNGSPDENGKEDKVFLRDLRLVGPKGDIMLADFSHQPENFKVTRRKLSDPNGKWETMDPMPVAIVNKDGREVLEVIVEPDFSYALRVGVSHQEFNLAEDYTRVSFDFKGISSEPYLRYRQGWRYGQTGSPALVSDMILNDRTVVPSHDVRGGILDLNSVLVEDRDRDSFGSFTYRNYFGARSIWTRHTLLTQEGILVVQDIYVAGSETEGYRVGPIWCLRADGQWIEGQHEDGHQWRKFENVPPTHDNRRHWFDAPAFDHASWKKGKKRVLVYIHPATGQSYGQLQHESTPDFSREINTNSSWAASIVKAGQSKVFLSIIIPFNEGEDVTKLLDHLETSLDTDGNTNTSIGNTTIMLSIEGEWKISRK
;
A
#
# COMPACT_ATOMS: atom_id res chain seq x y z
N MET A 1 11.78 28.32 -3.63
CA MET A 1 10.38 28.67 -3.32
C MET A 1 9.99 27.87 -2.09
N THR A 2 9.93 28.56 -0.96
CA THR A 2 9.61 28.06 0.38
C THR A 2 8.21 27.44 0.41
N LYS A 3 8.12 26.14 0.71
CA LYS A 3 6.85 25.50 1.09
C LYS A 3 6.50 25.97 2.50
N LEU A 4 5.77 27.08 2.59
CA LEU A 4 5.00 27.42 3.79
C LEU A 4 3.93 26.33 3.93
N THR A 5 4.06 25.47 4.93
CA THR A 5 2.93 24.69 5.43
C THR A 5 1.86 25.71 5.84
N PRO A 6 0.63 25.65 5.30
CA PRO A 6 -0.39 26.60 5.71
C PRO A 6 -0.71 26.33 7.18
N ILE A 7 -0.41 27.30 8.03
CA ILE A 7 -0.93 27.35 9.40
C ILE A 7 -2.46 27.31 9.25
N CYS A 8 -3.09 26.23 9.70
CA CYS A 8 -4.54 26.12 9.73
C CYS A 8 -5.08 27.34 10.49
N PRO A 9 -6.07 28.09 9.97
CA PRO A 9 -6.56 29.30 10.62
C PRO A 9 -7.00 29.07 12.08
N LEU A 10 -7.37 27.82 12.42
CA LEU A 10 -7.73 27.35 13.75
C LEU A 10 -6.60 27.29 14.79
N MET A 11 -5.32 27.16 14.41
CA MET A 11 -4.22 27.20 15.39
C MET A 11 -4.17 28.53 16.14
N LEU A 12 -4.66 29.61 15.53
CA LEU A 12 -4.73 30.93 16.17
C LEU A 12 -5.96 31.09 17.08
N VAL A 13 -7.09 30.43 16.76
CA VAL A 13 -8.28 30.40 17.63
C VAL A 13 -7.99 29.60 18.89
N ALA A 14 -7.32 28.45 18.74
CA ALA A 14 -6.86 27.64 19.87
C ALA A 14 -5.87 28.43 20.75
N SER A 15 -4.93 29.17 20.17
CA SER A 15 -3.96 29.97 20.94
C SER A 15 -4.57 31.21 21.63
N LEU A 16 -5.61 31.82 21.07
CA LEU A 16 -6.34 32.94 21.70
C LEU A 16 -7.24 32.51 22.86
N PHE A 17 -7.64 31.24 22.93
CA PHE A 17 -8.51 30.70 23.98
C PHE A 17 -7.87 29.62 24.86
N GLY A 18 -6.56 29.35 24.71
CA GLY A 18 -5.79 28.47 25.59
C GLY A 18 -5.89 26.96 25.31
N PHE A 19 -6.18 26.55 24.07
CA PHE A 19 -6.31 25.15 23.66
C PHE A 19 -5.13 24.66 22.80
N SER A 20 -4.92 23.33 22.77
CA SER A 20 -3.93 22.66 21.90
C SER A 20 -4.33 22.74 20.41
N GLU A 21 -3.39 22.40 19.52
CA GLU A 21 -3.40 22.56 18.05
C GLU A 21 -4.55 21.85 17.27
N GLN A 22 -5.69 21.52 17.88
CA GLN A 22 -6.80 20.82 17.22
C GLN A 22 -7.76 21.77 16.47
N PRO A 23 -8.08 21.49 15.19
CA PRO A 23 -8.97 22.32 14.38
C PRO A 23 -10.49 22.16 14.69
N VAL A 24 -10.94 21.08 15.33
CA VAL A 24 -12.36 20.86 15.66
C VAL A 24 -12.49 20.24 17.06
N LEU A 25 -13.46 20.72 17.85
CA LEU A 25 -13.64 20.34 19.27
C LEU A 25 -14.79 19.33 19.47
N ASP A 26 -14.67 18.48 20.49
CA ASP A 26 -15.69 17.47 20.89
C ASP A 26 -17.02 18.09 21.34
N SER A 27 -16.99 19.35 21.74
CA SER A 27 -18.16 20.16 22.02
C SER A 27 -17.79 21.62 21.82
N TYR A 28 -18.80 22.44 21.54
CA TYR A 28 -18.68 23.89 21.54
C TYR A 28 -19.53 24.52 22.66
N GLU A 29 -20.14 23.72 23.54
CA GLU A 29 -20.93 24.21 24.68
C GLU A 29 -20.07 24.99 25.68
N GLN A 30 -18.75 24.73 25.75
CA GLN A 30 -17.86 25.46 26.65
C GLN A 30 -17.65 26.94 26.28
N PHE A 31 -18.05 27.37 25.08
CA PHE A 31 -17.90 28.77 24.68
C PHE A 31 -19.03 29.62 25.24
N GLY A 32 -18.71 30.45 26.25
CA GLY A 32 -19.66 31.43 26.80
C GLY A 32 -20.15 32.47 25.78
N ASN A 33 -19.41 32.69 24.69
CA ASN A 33 -19.83 33.51 23.55
C ASN A 33 -19.47 32.82 22.21
N ILE A 34 -20.30 31.86 21.80
CA ILE A 34 -20.12 31.12 20.55
C ILE A 34 -20.16 32.01 19.30
N ASP A 35 -20.92 33.11 19.32
CA ASP A 35 -21.10 33.98 18.15
C ASP A 35 -19.78 34.67 17.78
N GLN A 36 -19.00 35.10 18.78
CA GLN A 36 -17.66 35.64 18.56
C GLN A 36 -16.70 34.59 17.97
N ALA A 37 -16.75 33.35 18.48
CA ALA A 37 -15.91 32.26 17.96
C ALA A 37 -16.27 31.92 16.50
N ALA A 38 -17.57 31.86 16.19
CA ALA A 38 -18.09 31.63 14.85
C ALA A 38 -17.69 32.77 13.88
N GLU A 39 -17.80 34.04 14.30
CA GLU A 39 -17.38 35.18 13.48
C GLU A 39 -15.88 35.13 13.17
N MET A 40 -15.06 34.83 14.18
CA MET A 40 -13.60 34.75 14.01
C MET A 40 -13.21 33.58 13.08
N LEU A 41 -13.82 32.40 13.25
CA LEU A 41 -13.62 31.25 12.36
C LEU A 41 -13.98 31.59 10.91
N ARG A 42 -15.16 32.19 10.68
CA ARG A 42 -15.61 32.59 9.35
C ARG A 42 -14.62 33.54 8.70
N LYS A 43 -14.22 34.59 9.42
CA LYS A 43 -13.28 35.61 8.94
C LYS A 43 -11.93 35.00 8.57
N GLN A 44 -11.34 34.21 9.46
CA GLN A 44 -10.04 33.60 9.23
C GLN A 44 -10.04 32.60 8.07
N THR A 45 -11.11 31.82 7.94
CA THR A 45 -11.27 30.87 6.83
C THR A 45 -11.39 31.60 5.49
N ALA A 46 -12.10 32.74 5.45
CA ALA A 46 -12.26 33.57 4.27
C ALA A 46 -10.94 34.29 3.89
N GLU A 47 -10.20 34.81 4.86
CA GLU A 47 -8.95 35.57 4.67
C GLU A 47 -7.73 34.69 4.40
N ALA A 48 -7.82 33.37 4.60
CA ALA A 48 -6.73 32.45 4.34
C ALA A 48 -6.29 32.49 2.87
N LYS A 49 -4.99 32.64 2.60
CA LYS A 49 -4.46 32.67 1.23
C LYS A 49 -4.76 31.39 0.44
N THR A 50 -4.72 30.25 1.13
CA THR A 50 -5.00 28.92 0.58
C THR A 50 -5.89 28.15 1.54
N HIS A 51 -6.74 27.27 1.02
CA HIS A 51 -7.66 26.42 1.77
C HIS A 51 -7.73 25.03 1.15
N SER A 52 -7.49 23.97 1.91
CA SER A 52 -7.61 22.63 1.34
C SER A 52 -9.07 22.26 1.10
N PHE A 53 -9.41 21.96 -0.16
CA PHE A 53 -10.72 21.37 -0.50
C PHE A 53 -10.75 19.86 -0.32
N SER A 54 -9.66 19.25 0.15
CA SER A 54 -9.53 17.80 0.33
C SER A 54 -9.82 17.36 1.78
N ARG A 55 -8.79 16.98 2.53
CA ARG A 55 -8.89 16.33 3.85
C ARG A 55 -9.38 17.25 4.96
N ASP A 56 -9.16 18.55 4.87
CA ASP A 56 -9.59 19.52 5.88
C ASP A 56 -11.12 19.53 6.09
N TRP A 57 -11.89 18.99 5.13
CA TRP A 57 -13.35 18.87 5.25
C TRP A 57 -13.82 17.65 6.04
N PHE A 58 -12.96 16.65 6.29
CA PHE A 58 -13.35 15.42 7.01
C PHE A 58 -13.73 15.72 8.46
N ASP A 59 -12.99 16.59 9.14
CA ASP A 59 -13.30 16.94 10.53
C ASP A 59 -14.66 17.65 10.64
N TRP A 60 -15.02 18.49 9.68
CA TRP A 60 -16.35 19.11 9.65
C TRP A 60 -17.47 18.13 9.32
N GLU A 61 -17.19 17.11 8.51
CA GLU A 61 -18.12 16.00 8.26
C GLU A 61 -18.41 15.22 9.55
N PHE A 62 -17.39 14.96 10.38
CA PHE A 62 -17.59 14.29 11.67
C PHE A 62 -18.37 15.15 12.66
N LEU A 63 -18.10 16.46 12.70
CA LEU A 63 -18.88 17.38 13.52
C LEU A 63 -20.37 17.36 13.11
N LEU A 64 -20.64 17.37 11.81
CA LEU A 64 -22.00 17.23 11.28
C LEU A 64 -22.63 15.90 11.69
N ARG A 65 -21.90 14.79 11.55
CA ARG A 65 -22.42 13.45 11.91
C ARG A 65 -22.75 13.37 13.40
N ARG A 66 -21.85 13.85 14.27
CA ARG A 66 -22.10 13.94 15.71
C ARG A 66 -23.37 14.72 15.99
N TYR A 67 -23.48 15.94 15.45
CA TYR A 67 -24.65 16.79 15.61
C TYR A 67 -25.95 16.06 15.20
N ILE A 68 -25.94 15.32 14.09
CA ILE A 68 -27.10 14.55 13.63
C ILE A 68 -27.43 13.40 14.59
N ASP A 69 -26.43 12.63 15.01
CA ASP A 69 -26.61 11.43 15.83
C ASP A 69 -27.01 11.76 17.27
N GLU A 70 -26.56 12.90 17.81
CA GLU A 70 -26.99 13.43 19.12
C GLU A 70 -28.38 14.09 19.07
N GLY A 71 -29.12 13.88 17.97
CA GLY A 71 -30.48 14.37 17.82
C GLY A 71 -30.56 15.88 17.57
N ARG A 72 -29.51 16.49 17.01
CA ARG A 72 -29.47 17.91 16.59
C ARG A 72 -29.63 18.91 17.74
N ARG A 73 -29.03 18.59 18.89
CA ARG A 73 -29.18 19.37 20.12
C ARG A 73 -28.09 20.43 20.30
N ASP A 74 -26.87 20.18 19.80
CA ASP A 74 -25.74 21.11 19.91
C ASP A 74 -25.88 22.27 18.91
N GLU A 75 -26.57 23.35 19.32
CA GLU A 75 -26.72 24.56 18.52
C GLU A 75 -25.38 25.25 18.22
N ASN A 76 -24.38 25.07 19.10
CA ASN A 76 -23.07 25.68 18.93
C ASN A 76 -22.28 24.99 17.80
N ALA A 77 -22.33 23.67 17.70
CA ALA A 77 -21.78 22.94 16.55
C ALA A 77 -22.41 23.40 15.23
N LEU A 78 -23.74 23.60 15.21
CA LEU A 78 -24.43 24.10 14.02
C LEU A 78 -23.93 25.49 13.60
N LYS A 79 -23.72 26.40 14.56
CA LYS A 79 -23.14 27.73 14.31
C LYS A 79 -21.73 27.65 13.73
N MET A 80 -20.89 26.76 14.25
CA MET A 80 -19.51 26.58 13.76
C MET A 80 -19.47 25.98 12.36
N LEU A 81 -20.33 24.98 12.07
CA LEU A 81 -20.51 24.44 10.72
C LEU A 81 -20.94 25.54 9.74
N ALA A 82 -21.89 26.39 10.12
CA ALA A 82 -22.35 27.51 9.31
C ALA A 82 -21.23 28.54 9.07
N ALA A 83 -20.46 28.89 10.10
CA ALA A 83 -19.36 29.83 10.02
C ALA A 83 -18.26 29.34 9.07
N TYR A 84 -17.79 28.11 9.25
CA TYR A 84 -16.78 27.51 8.40
C TYR A 84 -17.27 27.42 6.95
N PHE A 85 -18.49 26.92 6.73
CA PHE A 85 -19.06 26.79 5.39
C PHE A 85 -19.18 28.13 4.68
N ARG A 86 -19.68 29.17 5.37
CA ARG A 86 -19.77 30.54 4.82
C ARG A 86 -18.40 31.11 4.46
N GLY A 87 -17.40 30.95 5.33
CA GLY A 87 -16.04 31.44 5.09
C GLY A 87 -15.33 30.72 3.95
N ALA A 88 -15.36 29.38 3.97
CA ALA A 88 -14.66 28.54 2.99
C ALA A 88 -15.28 28.57 1.58
N ILE A 89 -16.60 28.81 1.49
CA ILE A 89 -17.33 28.76 0.22
C ILE A 89 -17.79 30.14 -0.23
N PHE A 90 -18.68 30.80 0.52
CA PHE A 90 -19.33 32.02 0.04
C PHE A 90 -18.44 33.23 0.05
N ASP A 91 -17.74 33.48 1.15
CA ASP A 91 -16.90 34.66 1.28
C ASP A 91 -15.67 34.54 0.37
N ARG A 92 -15.06 33.36 0.31
CA ARG A 92 -14.00 33.05 -0.67
C ARG A 92 -14.46 33.24 -2.11
N TYR A 93 -15.64 32.73 -2.48
CA TYR A 93 -16.20 32.95 -3.81
C TYR A 93 -16.38 34.44 -4.11
N ARG A 94 -16.93 35.22 -3.18
CA ARG A 94 -17.12 36.67 -3.35
C ARG A 94 -15.79 37.42 -3.49
N THR A 95 -14.76 37.01 -2.74
CA THR A 95 -13.41 37.56 -2.89
C THR A 95 -12.88 37.31 -4.30
N LEU A 96 -12.97 36.08 -4.81
CA LEU A 96 -12.57 35.74 -6.18
C LEU A 96 -13.42 36.49 -7.22
N GLU A 97 -14.75 36.58 -7.01
CA GLU A 97 -15.65 37.33 -7.88
C GLU A 97 -15.25 38.82 -7.95
N SER A 98 -14.87 39.43 -6.82
CA SER A 98 -14.38 40.81 -6.77
C SER A 98 -13.04 41.02 -7.50
N GLN A 99 -12.27 39.94 -7.68
CA GLN A 99 -10.99 39.91 -8.41
C GLN A 99 -11.18 39.55 -9.90
N GLY A 100 -12.41 39.25 -10.34
CA GLY A 100 -12.69 38.76 -11.69
C GLY A 100 -12.40 37.26 -11.89
N GLU A 101 -12.16 36.52 -10.80
CA GLU A 101 -11.77 35.10 -10.78
C GLU A 101 -12.91 34.18 -10.30
N GLY A 102 -14.11 34.73 -10.05
CA GLY A 102 -15.24 33.95 -9.51
C GLY A 102 -15.65 32.76 -10.39
N GLU A 103 -15.55 32.88 -11.71
CA GLU A 103 -15.82 31.79 -12.67
C GLU A 103 -14.78 30.68 -12.64
N MET A 104 -13.63 30.90 -11.98
CA MET A 104 -12.59 29.90 -11.77
C MET A 104 -12.84 29.04 -10.53
N PHE A 105 -13.77 29.42 -9.64
CA PHE A 105 -13.99 28.72 -8.38
C PHE A 105 -14.71 27.37 -8.57
N TYR A 106 -14.21 26.31 -7.95
CA TYR A 106 -14.84 24.99 -8.01
C TYR A 106 -14.71 24.19 -6.71
N ILE A 107 -15.69 23.34 -6.44
CA ILE A 107 -15.81 22.60 -5.17
C ILE A 107 -15.88 21.07 -5.31
N PHE A 108 -15.67 20.53 -6.52
CA PHE A 108 -15.60 19.08 -6.79
C PHE A 108 -14.20 18.70 -7.31
N ASN A 109 -14.03 17.41 -7.65
CA ASN A 109 -12.90 16.99 -8.48
C ASN A 109 -12.94 17.71 -9.84
N THR A 110 -11.78 17.87 -10.48
CA THR A 110 -11.67 18.49 -11.80
C THR A 110 -10.83 17.64 -12.76
N SER A 111 -11.14 17.74 -14.05
CA SER A 111 -10.32 17.21 -15.16
C SER A 111 -9.20 18.18 -15.60
N MET A 112 -9.00 19.28 -14.86
CA MET A 112 -7.99 20.30 -15.17
C MET A 112 -6.63 19.94 -14.53
N ASP A 113 -5.57 20.05 -15.30
CA ASP A 113 -4.26 19.44 -15.05
C ASP A 113 -3.33 20.29 -14.18
N GLY A 114 -3.80 21.44 -13.67
CA GLY A 114 -2.95 22.43 -12.98
C GLY A 114 -1.92 23.14 -13.89
N GLU A 115 -1.81 22.74 -15.15
CA GLU A 115 -1.10 23.49 -16.18
C GLU A 115 -1.88 24.74 -16.59
N ALA A 116 -1.20 25.71 -17.22
CA ALA A 116 -1.80 26.92 -17.75
C ALA A 116 -2.77 26.61 -18.90
N LYS A 117 -3.97 26.12 -18.58
CA LYS A 117 -5.08 26.11 -19.52
C LYS A 117 -5.61 27.55 -19.58
N SER A 118 -5.43 28.19 -20.73
CA SER A 118 -6.02 29.49 -21.03
C SER A 118 -7.53 29.39 -20.89
N TRP A 119 -8.06 29.83 -19.75
CA TRP A 119 -9.50 29.99 -19.57
C TRP A 119 -9.90 31.30 -20.24
N GLY A 120 -10.50 31.21 -21.43
CA GLY A 120 -10.67 32.37 -22.30
C GLY A 120 -9.34 32.91 -22.85
N SER A 121 -9.42 33.93 -23.71
CA SER A 121 -8.28 34.60 -24.35
C SER A 121 -7.36 35.39 -23.39
N SER A 122 -7.47 35.20 -22.07
CA SER A 122 -6.83 36.00 -21.01
C SER A 122 -5.55 35.40 -20.43
N GLY A 123 -5.26 34.11 -20.63
CA GLY A 123 -4.01 33.49 -20.16
C GLY A 123 -3.89 33.27 -18.64
N THR A 124 -4.99 33.28 -17.88
CA THR A 124 -5.00 33.05 -16.42
C THR A 124 -4.78 31.58 -16.03
N VAL A 125 -4.07 31.30 -14.93
CA VAL A 125 -3.71 29.95 -14.46
C VAL A 125 -4.52 29.55 -13.22
N PHE A 126 -5.04 28.33 -13.18
CA PHE A 126 -5.72 27.80 -11.99
C PHE A 126 -4.75 27.57 -10.84
N LEU A 127 -5.06 28.15 -9.67
CA LEU A 127 -4.26 27.99 -8.46
C LEU A 127 -4.92 26.97 -7.52
N HIS A 128 -4.16 25.93 -7.21
CA HIS A 128 -4.55 24.90 -6.24
C HIS A 128 -4.77 25.51 -4.85
N ASP A 129 -5.82 25.06 -4.16
CA ASP A 129 -6.29 25.54 -2.85
C ASP A 129 -6.67 27.04 -2.80
N VAL A 130 -6.69 27.71 -3.95
CA VAL A 130 -7.21 29.08 -4.10
C VAL A 130 -8.56 29.04 -4.80
N HIS A 131 -8.58 28.51 -6.04
CA HIS A 131 -9.80 28.33 -6.83
C HIS A 131 -10.53 27.03 -6.51
N GLY A 132 -9.80 26.01 -6.03
CA GLY A 132 -10.30 24.68 -5.70
C GLY A 132 -9.13 23.71 -5.47
N GLY A 133 -9.42 22.46 -5.09
CA GLY A 133 -8.38 21.49 -4.64
C GLY A 133 -7.82 20.55 -5.71
N GLY A 134 -7.95 20.85 -7.00
CA GLY A 134 -7.48 19.98 -8.09
C GLY A 134 -8.07 18.56 -8.04
N GLY A 135 -7.30 17.58 -8.50
CA GLY A 135 -7.69 16.16 -8.57
C GLY A 135 -8.06 15.51 -7.22
N HIS A 136 -7.52 16.02 -6.12
CA HIS A 136 -7.81 15.54 -4.75
C HIS A 136 -8.87 16.41 -4.05
N GLY A 137 -9.23 17.56 -4.61
CA GLY A 137 -10.26 18.45 -4.08
C GLY A 137 -11.63 17.80 -4.01
N GLY A 138 -11.89 16.78 -4.82
CA GLY A 138 -13.12 15.99 -4.73
C GLY A 138 -13.27 15.21 -3.42
N TRP A 139 -12.19 14.96 -2.67
CA TRP A 139 -12.28 14.14 -1.46
C TRP A 139 -13.20 14.73 -0.39
N GLY A 140 -13.19 16.06 -0.21
CA GLY A 140 -14.06 16.76 0.74
C GLY A 140 -15.45 17.13 0.19
N SER A 141 -15.78 16.72 -1.04
CA SER A 141 -16.98 17.22 -1.73
C SER A 141 -18.29 16.69 -1.16
N HIS A 142 -18.32 15.45 -0.67
CA HIS A 142 -19.48 14.91 0.02
C HIS A 142 -19.81 15.71 1.28
N ALA A 143 -18.80 15.95 2.14
CA ALA A 143 -18.93 16.77 3.35
C ALA A 143 -19.55 18.15 3.07
N ARG A 144 -19.08 18.86 2.03
CA ARG A 144 -19.64 20.16 1.60
C ARG A 144 -21.13 20.07 1.30
N MET A 145 -21.54 19.05 0.56
CA MET A 145 -22.94 18.86 0.19
C MET A 145 -23.82 18.49 1.39
N SER A 146 -23.34 17.61 2.26
CA SER A 146 -24.08 17.20 3.47
C SER A 146 -24.22 18.35 4.46
N ILE A 147 -23.18 19.16 4.67
CA ILE A 147 -23.24 20.36 5.52
C ILE A 147 -24.24 21.37 4.96
N TYR A 148 -24.19 21.65 3.65
CA TYR A 148 -25.16 22.53 3.00
C TYR A 148 -26.60 22.06 3.21
N GLU A 149 -26.87 20.78 3.00
CA GLU A 149 -28.22 20.21 3.15
C GLU A 149 -28.74 20.34 4.59
N GLU A 150 -27.90 20.05 5.59
CA GLU A 150 -28.30 20.20 6.99
C GLU A 150 -28.52 21.68 7.35
N LEU A 151 -27.66 22.59 6.88
CA LEU A 151 -27.86 24.03 7.12
C LEU A 151 -29.15 24.58 6.50
N ILE A 152 -29.58 24.06 5.35
CA ILE A 152 -30.92 24.36 4.79
C ILE A 152 -32.02 23.78 5.67
N LYS A 153 -31.88 22.50 6.04
CA LYS A 153 -32.88 21.80 6.85
C LYS A 153 -33.14 22.52 8.19
N GLN A 154 -32.10 23.10 8.77
CA GLN A 154 -32.17 23.91 9.99
C GLN A 154 -32.54 25.38 9.76
N GLY A 155 -32.80 25.80 8.51
CA GLY A 155 -33.20 27.18 8.19
C GLY A 155 -32.10 28.23 8.36
N ILE A 156 -30.82 27.82 8.36
CA ILE A 156 -29.68 28.70 8.64
C ILE A 156 -29.25 29.51 7.41
N LEU A 157 -29.37 28.95 6.20
CA LEU A 157 -28.96 29.61 4.96
C LEU A 157 -30.09 30.44 4.34
N SER A 158 -29.78 31.69 3.98
CA SER A 158 -30.74 32.57 3.30
C SER A 158 -31.06 32.09 1.88
N LYS A 159 -32.14 32.58 1.27
CA LYS A 159 -32.50 32.23 -0.13
C LYS A 159 -31.41 32.65 -1.12
N GLU A 160 -30.74 33.76 -0.85
CA GLU A 160 -29.62 34.29 -1.64
C GLU A 160 -28.41 33.37 -1.51
N GLU A 161 -28.08 32.89 -0.31
CA GLU A 161 -27.02 31.91 -0.07
C GLU A 161 -27.32 30.57 -0.75
N GLN A 162 -28.57 30.10 -0.69
CA GLN A 162 -29.00 28.89 -1.39
C GLN A 162 -28.86 29.03 -2.91
N THR A 163 -29.24 30.18 -3.46
CA THR A 163 -29.12 30.50 -4.89
C THR A 163 -27.65 30.57 -5.31
N LEU A 164 -26.80 31.22 -4.50
CA LEU A 164 -25.36 31.32 -4.73
C LEU A 164 -24.69 29.94 -4.68
N PHE A 165 -25.01 29.11 -3.70
CA PHE A 165 -24.44 27.76 -3.63
C PHE A 165 -24.83 26.92 -4.85
N ARG A 166 -26.10 27.00 -5.28
CA ARG A 166 -26.55 26.33 -6.51
C ARG A 166 -25.77 26.83 -7.73
N LYS A 167 -25.49 28.14 -7.84
CA LYS A 167 -24.63 28.70 -8.92
C LYS A 167 -23.24 28.04 -8.88
N ILE A 168 -22.60 28.01 -7.71
CA ILE A 168 -21.26 27.43 -7.53
C ILE A 168 -21.25 25.93 -7.88
N VAL A 169 -22.25 25.17 -7.45
CA VAL A 169 -22.36 23.73 -7.76
C VAL A 169 -22.52 23.50 -9.26
N VAL A 170 -23.42 24.24 -9.92
CA VAL A 170 -23.65 24.13 -11.38
C VAL A 170 -22.40 24.50 -12.16
N GLN A 171 -21.71 25.58 -11.76
CA GLN A 171 -20.43 25.98 -12.34
C GLN A 171 -19.38 24.87 -12.17
N SER A 172 -19.20 24.37 -10.97
CA SER A 172 -18.18 23.34 -10.66
C SER A 172 -18.40 21.99 -11.38
N LEU A 173 -19.62 21.73 -11.86
CA LEU A 173 -20.01 20.53 -12.60
C LEU A 173 -20.18 20.80 -14.11
N SER A 174 -19.80 21.98 -14.61
CA SER A 174 -19.80 22.29 -16.04
C SER A 174 -18.69 21.50 -16.76
N GLU A 175 -18.78 21.47 -18.09
CA GLU A 175 -17.77 20.80 -18.94
C GLU A 175 -16.40 21.48 -18.82
N ASP A 176 -16.36 22.75 -18.42
CA ASP A 176 -15.12 23.51 -18.23
C ASP A 176 -14.26 22.96 -17.08
N PHE A 177 -14.91 22.36 -16.07
CA PHE A 177 -14.26 21.78 -14.90
C PHE A 177 -14.23 20.27 -14.90
N LEU A 178 -15.24 19.63 -15.50
CA LEU A 178 -15.51 18.21 -15.37
C LEU A 178 -15.82 17.57 -16.73
N ASP A 179 -14.75 17.17 -17.42
CA ASP A 179 -14.78 16.29 -18.58
C ASP A 179 -14.54 14.83 -18.15
N PHE A 180 -15.61 14.03 -18.24
CA PHE A 180 -15.56 12.61 -17.86
C PHE A 180 -14.63 11.77 -18.73
N ASN A 181 -14.26 12.20 -19.94
CA ASN A 181 -13.31 11.48 -20.78
C ASN A 181 -11.87 11.52 -20.23
N CYS A 182 -11.60 12.48 -19.34
CA CYS A 182 -10.30 12.74 -18.73
C CYS A 182 -10.24 12.31 -17.25
N LEU A 183 -11.30 11.67 -16.72
CA LEU A 183 -11.35 11.24 -15.32
C LEU A 183 -10.99 9.76 -15.13
N GLU A 184 -10.49 9.47 -13.93
CA GLU A 184 -10.21 8.10 -13.50
C GLU A 184 -11.49 7.29 -13.24
N ARG A 185 -11.50 6.02 -13.68
CA ARG A 185 -12.62 5.08 -13.62
C ARG A 185 -12.34 3.78 -12.85
N GLY A 186 -11.08 3.48 -12.54
CA GLY A 186 -10.73 2.21 -11.91
C GLY A 186 -11.42 1.96 -10.55
N ALA A 187 -11.62 0.69 -10.18
CA ALA A 187 -12.14 0.28 -8.87
C ALA A 187 -11.11 0.47 -7.73
N ASN A 188 -10.77 1.72 -7.42
CA ASN A 188 -9.78 2.10 -6.40
C ASN A 188 -10.25 3.30 -5.55
N ASN A 189 -9.36 3.87 -4.73
CA ASN A 189 -9.71 4.92 -3.78
C ASN A 189 -10.13 6.27 -4.39
N ARG A 190 -9.48 6.72 -5.48
CA ARG A 190 -9.65 8.09 -5.98
C ARG A 190 -11.02 8.32 -6.62
N PRO A 191 -11.49 7.48 -7.57
CA PRO A 191 -12.77 7.73 -8.24
C PRO A 191 -13.95 7.68 -7.26
N TYR A 192 -13.89 6.81 -6.25
CA TYR A 192 -15.00 6.58 -5.33
C TYR A 192 -15.17 7.77 -4.38
N LYS A 193 -14.08 8.25 -3.76
CA LYS A 193 -14.20 9.41 -2.88
C LYS A 193 -14.55 10.69 -3.66
N ASN A 194 -14.03 10.84 -4.88
CA ASN A 194 -14.38 11.98 -5.74
C ASN A 194 -15.84 11.96 -6.23
N THR A 195 -16.43 10.78 -6.42
CA THR A 195 -17.79 10.63 -6.96
C THR A 195 -18.87 10.76 -5.88
N GLY A 196 -18.56 10.53 -4.60
CA GLY A 196 -19.50 10.69 -3.49
C GLY A 196 -20.18 12.06 -3.45
N GLY A 197 -19.42 13.15 -3.60
CA GLY A 197 -20.01 14.50 -3.65
C GLY A 197 -20.82 14.79 -4.91
N ILE A 198 -20.46 14.20 -6.05
CA ILE A 198 -21.26 14.31 -7.29
C ILE A 198 -22.61 13.61 -7.08
N ALA A 199 -22.62 12.44 -6.44
CA ALA A 199 -23.86 11.72 -6.11
C ALA A 199 -24.77 12.55 -5.19
N ALA A 200 -24.20 13.17 -4.14
CA ALA A 200 -24.93 14.08 -3.27
C ALA A 200 -25.50 15.30 -4.03
N ALA A 201 -24.71 15.92 -4.91
CA ALA A 201 -25.16 17.05 -5.73
C ALA A 201 -26.31 16.68 -6.67
N VAL A 202 -26.25 15.51 -7.31
CA VAL A 202 -27.34 14.99 -8.16
C VAL A 202 -28.63 14.77 -7.37
N ARG A 203 -28.53 14.30 -6.12
CA ARG A 203 -29.70 14.11 -5.25
C ARG A 203 -30.29 15.45 -4.78
N ILE A 204 -29.45 16.38 -4.34
CA ILE A 204 -29.87 17.69 -3.80
C ILE A 204 -30.38 18.61 -4.92
N PHE A 205 -29.78 18.56 -6.11
CA PHE A 205 -30.11 19.40 -7.27
C PHE A 205 -30.53 18.56 -8.49
N PRO A 206 -31.67 17.85 -8.45
CA PRO A 206 -32.05 16.88 -9.48
C PRO A 206 -32.39 17.48 -10.85
N HIS A 207 -32.51 18.82 -10.93
CA HIS A 207 -32.88 19.56 -12.13
C HIS A 207 -31.76 20.49 -12.64
N MET A 208 -30.51 20.27 -12.22
CA MET A 208 -29.38 21.02 -12.75
C MET A 208 -29.01 20.58 -14.17
N PRO A 209 -28.30 21.42 -14.95
CA PRO A 209 -27.72 21.03 -16.24
C PRO A 209 -26.87 19.75 -16.12
N ARG A 210 -26.75 18.99 -17.20
CA ARG A 210 -25.95 17.74 -17.29
C ARG A 210 -26.31 16.62 -16.28
N VAL A 211 -27.40 16.73 -15.50
CA VAL A 211 -27.75 15.72 -14.48
C VAL A 211 -27.83 14.28 -15.01
N LYS A 212 -28.26 14.08 -16.27
CA LYS A 212 -28.29 12.75 -16.92
C LYS A 212 -26.88 12.18 -17.11
N GLU A 213 -25.94 13.03 -17.50
CA GLU A 213 -24.54 12.66 -17.72
C GLU A 213 -23.84 12.36 -16.39
N LEU A 214 -24.06 13.21 -15.37
CA LEU A 214 -23.55 12.98 -14.01
C LEU A 214 -24.04 11.64 -13.44
N LYS A 215 -25.34 11.32 -13.61
CA LYS A 215 -25.91 10.02 -13.22
C LYS A 215 -25.24 8.87 -13.98
N ALA A 216 -25.05 9.02 -15.29
CA ALA A 216 -24.38 8.00 -16.09
C ALA A 216 -22.92 7.78 -15.65
N TRP A 217 -22.20 8.82 -15.23
CA TRP A 217 -20.86 8.67 -14.64
C TRP A 217 -20.88 7.88 -13.32
N ILE A 218 -21.82 8.19 -12.43
CA ILE A 218 -21.97 7.47 -11.16
C ILE A 218 -22.25 5.97 -11.40
N GLU A 219 -23.13 5.65 -12.35
CA GLU A 219 -23.42 4.26 -12.72
C GLU A 219 -22.20 3.54 -13.33
N ARG A 220 -21.37 4.24 -14.12
CA ARG A 220 -20.12 3.67 -14.65
C ARG A 220 -19.14 3.30 -13.56
N GLN A 221 -18.95 4.17 -12.57
CA GLN A 221 -18.09 3.89 -11.41
C GLN A 221 -18.61 2.70 -10.62
N TRP A 222 -19.92 2.69 -10.33
CA TRP A 222 -20.55 1.61 -9.59
C TRP A 222 -20.47 0.27 -10.33
N ARG A 223 -20.58 0.28 -11.67
CA ARG A 223 -20.41 -0.91 -12.50
C ARG A 223 -19.04 -1.57 -12.29
N GLU A 224 -17.98 -0.78 -12.20
CA GLU A 224 -16.65 -1.34 -11.96
C GLU A 224 -16.59 -2.08 -10.61
N LEU A 225 -17.21 -1.55 -9.55
CA LEU A 225 -17.32 -2.25 -8.26
C LEU A 225 -18.04 -3.59 -8.40
N VAL A 226 -19.19 -3.58 -9.08
CA VAL A 226 -20.08 -4.75 -9.20
C VAL A 226 -19.43 -5.84 -10.05
N GLU A 227 -18.80 -5.49 -11.16
CA GLU A 227 -18.18 -6.47 -12.07
C GLU A 227 -16.93 -7.13 -11.47
N HIS A 228 -16.13 -6.38 -10.72
CA HIS A 228 -14.94 -6.92 -10.04
C HIS A 228 -15.33 -7.60 -8.70
N GLY A 229 -16.47 -7.24 -8.12
CA GLY A 229 -16.97 -7.75 -6.84
C GLY A 229 -16.15 -7.29 -5.64
N ASP A 230 -15.22 -6.36 -5.85
CA ASP A 230 -14.31 -5.81 -4.85
C ASP A 230 -13.53 -4.62 -5.43
N ILE A 231 -12.55 -4.12 -4.66
CA ILE A 231 -11.64 -3.06 -5.08
C ILE A 231 -10.15 -3.39 -4.91
N PHE A 232 -9.33 -2.50 -5.45
CA PHE A 232 -7.88 -2.61 -5.52
C PHE A 232 -7.20 -1.46 -4.75
N GLU A 233 -5.92 -1.64 -4.38
CA GLU A 233 -5.20 -0.80 -3.39
C GLU A 233 -5.74 -0.87 -1.95
N VAL A 234 -6.49 -1.93 -1.64
CA VAL A 234 -7.17 -2.12 -0.36
C VAL A 234 -6.23 -2.22 0.84
N ASN A 235 -4.97 -2.53 0.59
CA ASN A 235 -3.96 -2.88 1.59
C ASN A 235 -3.13 -1.69 2.04
N HIS A 236 -3.65 -0.46 1.92
CA HIS A 236 -2.85 0.74 2.09
C HIS A 236 -3.57 1.89 2.81
N PHE A 237 -2.84 2.56 3.71
CA PHE A 237 -3.25 3.81 4.35
C PHE A 237 -2.61 5.05 3.72
N PRO A 238 -3.41 6.07 3.34
CA PRO A 238 -4.80 6.29 3.76
C PRO A 238 -5.86 5.86 2.73
N TYR A 239 -5.49 5.13 1.67
CA TYR A 239 -6.38 4.90 0.52
C TYR A 239 -7.54 3.94 0.79
N GLY A 240 -7.37 2.94 1.68
CA GLY A 240 -8.45 2.04 2.07
C GLY A 240 -9.65 2.79 2.68
N GLY A 241 -9.40 3.69 3.64
CA GLY A 241 -10.45 4.52 4.26
C GLY A 241 -11.15 5.44 3.26
N LEU A 242 -10.40 6.04 2.31
CA LEU A 242 -10.95 6.88 1.25
C LEU A 242 -11.93 6.10 0.35
N HIS A 243 -11.56 4.89 -0.05
CA HIS A 243 -12.47 4.05 -0.83
C HIS A 243 -13.72 3.68 -0.02
N LEU A 244 -13.52 3.09 1.16
CA LEU A 244 -14.60 2.54 1.97
C LEU A 244 -15.65 3.62 2.29
N SER A 245 -15.18 4.82 2.65
CA SER A 245 -16.03 5.99 2.84
C SER A 245 -16.72 6.39 1.52
N GLY A 246 -15.98 6.56 0.42
CA GLY A 246 -16.54 6.96 -0.88
C GLY A 246 -17.56 5.98 -1.48
N MET A 247 -17.36 4.67 -1.33
CA MET A 247 -18.32 3.64 -1.72
C MET A 247 -19.63 3.81 -0.95
N PHE A 248 -19.55 4.01 0.37
CA PHE A 248 -20.71 4.26 1.21
C PHE A 248 -21.41 5.57 0.84
N ASP A 249 -20.66 6.63 0.52
CA ASP A 249 -21.20 7.91 0.06
C ASP A 249 -22.03 7.68 -1.23
N ILE A 250 -21.44 7.07 -2.26
CA ILE A 250 -22.16 6.78 -3.51
C ILE A 250 -23.40 5.92 -3.24
N ALA A 251 -23.28 4.84 -2.47
CA ALA A 251 -24.38 3.92 -2.22
C ALA A 251 -25.55 4.57 -1.47
N SER A 252 -25.24 5.45 -0.50
CA SER A 252 -26.25 6.16 0.29
C SER A 252 -26.97 7.21 -0.56
N GLU A 253 -26.20 8.04 -1.26
CA GLU A 253 -26.72 9.17 -2.03
C GLU A 253 -27.51 8.74 -3.29
N THR A 254 -27.20 7.56 -3.85
CA THR A 254 -27.92 6.99 -5.00
C THR A 254 -29.06 6.05 -4.60
N GLY A 255 -29.17 5.70 -3.33
CA GLY A 255 -30.16 4.73 -2.84
C GLY A 255 -29.78 3.26 -3.07
N LYS A 256 -28.62 2.96 -3.68
CA LYS A 256 -28.15 1.59 -3.91
C LYS A 256 -27.97 0.77 -2.63
N ILE A 257 -27.72 1.42 -1.49
CA ILE A 257 -27.64 0.75 -0.18
C ILE A 257 -28.96 0.03 0.21
N LYS A 258 -30.09 0.43 -0.40
CA LYS A 258 -31.41 -0.17 -0.19
C LYS A 258 -31.71 -1.32 -1.16
N GLU A 259 -30.91 -1.47 -2.22
CA GLU A 259 -31.08 -2.54 -3.20
C GLU A 259 -30.45 -3.84 -2.67
N PRO A 260 -31.17 -4.97 -2.63
CA PRO A 260 -30.67 -6.18 -1.95
C PRO A 260 -29.30 -6.69 -2.44
N ALA A 261 -29.04 -6.63 -3.75
CA ALA A 261 -27.77 -7.08 -4.32
C ALA A 261 -26.60 -6.17 -3.92
N ASN A 262 -26.78 -4.85 -4.02
CA ASN A 262 -25.75 -3.86 -3.66
C ASN A 262 -25.54 -3.80 -2.15
N ARG A 263 -26.61 -3.91 -1.37
CA ARG A 263 -26.55 -4.06 0.09
C ARG A 263 -25.70 -5.27 0.48
N LYS A 264 -25.93 -6.43 -0.14
CA LYS A 264 -25.16 -7.65 0.10
C LYS A 264 -23.70 -7.49 -0.30
N LEU A 265 -23.40 -6.83 -1.43
CA LEU A 265 -22.04 -6.55 -1.87
C LEU A 265 -21.26 -5.74 -0.83
N ILE A 266 -21.82 -4.59 -0.41
CA ILE A 266 -21.20 -3.70 0.59
C ILE A 266 -21.01 -4.43 1.91
N TYR A 267 -22.01 -5.17 2.37
CA TYR A 267 -21.92 -5.98 3.60
C TYR A 267 -20.79 -6.99 3.50
N THR A 268 -20.69 -7.73 2.39
CA THR A 268 -19.67 -8.78 2.23
C THR A 268 -18.27 -8.19 2.18
N MET A 269 -18.09 -7.05 1.51
CA MET A 269 -16.83 -6.31 1.52
C MET A 269 -16.47 -5.86 2.94
N ALA A 270 -17.41 -5.26 3.70
CA ALA A 270 -17.18 -4.89 5.09
C ALA A 270 -16.79 -6.10 5.95
N ARG A 271 -17.48 -7.25 5.82
CA ARG A 271 -17.13 -8.50 6.55
C ARG A 271 -15.71 -8.97 6.27
N ARG A 272 -15.24 -8.88 5.02
CA ARG A 272 -13.85 -9.21 4.66
C ARG A 272 -12.85 -8.37 5.45
N TYR A 273 -13.09 -7.06 5.60
CA TYR A 273 -12.19 -6.16 6.33
C TYR A 273 -12.25 -6.31 7.85
N VAL A 274 -13.33 -6.86 8.41
CA VAL A 274 -13.37 -7.21 9.85
C VAL A 274 -12.25 -8.18 10.19
N LEU A 275 -11.88 -9.06 9.25
CA LEU A 275 -10.86 -10.08 9.47
C LEU A 275 -9.45 -9.52 9.68
N LEU A 276 -9.20 -8.24 9.36
CA LEU A 276 -7.94 -7.56 9.64
C LEU A 276 -7.82 -7.13 11.11
N ASN A 277 -8.93 -7.01 11.82
CA ASN A 277 -8.99 -6.40 13.16
C ASN A 277 -8.83 -7.45 14.26
N HIS A 278 -8.02 -7.20 15.28
CA HIS A 278 -7.93 -8.07 16.47
C HIS A 278 -8.01 -7.23 17.75
N GLY A 279 -8.37 -7.85 18.87
CA GLY A 279 -8.65 -7.17 20.15
C GLY A 279 -7.42 -6.67 20.91
N MET A 280 -6.21 -6.90 20.42
CA MET A 280 -4.96 -6.56 21.14
C MET A 280 -4.67 -5.06 21.23
N GLY A 281 -5.44 -4.17 20.57
CA GLY A 281 -5.24 -2.71 20.62
C GLY A 281 -3.99 -2.17 19.93
N VAL A 282 -3.37 -3.00 19.09
CA VAL A 282 -2.30 -2.64 18.15
C VAL A 282 -2.72 -3.18 16.78
N ARG A 283 -3.79 -2.59 16.24
CA ARG A 283 -4.62 -3.19 15.18
C ARG A 283 -3.88 -3.34 13.85
N GLY A 284 -4.26 -4.41 13.16
CA GLY A 284 -4.26 -4.53 11.71
C GLY A 284 -5.40 -3.72 11.08
N ASN A 285 -5.15 -2.46 10.80
CA ASN A 285 -5.90 -1.79 9.72
C ASN A 285 -5.49 -2.49 8.39
N PRO A 286 -6.20 -2.34 7.26
CA PRO A 286 -5.55 -2.48 5.95
C PRO A 286 -4.18 -1.77 5.82
N ASN A 287 -3.82 -0.92 6.77
CA ASN A 287 -2.50 -0.46 7.15
C ASN A 287 -2.01 -1.03 8.48
N ALA A 288 -1.24 -2.12 8.43
CA ALA A 288 -0.56 -2.65 9.61
C ALA A 288 0.63 -1.80 10.08
N ALA A 289 0.95 -0.67 9.43
CA ALA A 289 1.93 0.30 9.93
C ALA A 289 1.31 1.49 10.69
N ALA A 290 -0.03 1.58 10.80
CA ALA A 290 -0.64 2.53 11.72
C ALA A 290 -0.21 2.20 13.15
N GLN A 291 0.43 3.17 13.79
CA GLN A 291 0.76 3.10 15.20
C GLN A 291 -0.43 3.61 16.03
N ALA A 292 -0.68 2.95 17.17
CA ALA A 292 -1.68 3.31 18.14
C ALA A 292 -1.28 4.59 18.88
N ASN A 293 -2.24 5.52 19.08
CA ASN A 293 -2.08 6.64 20.01
C ASN A 293 -0.82 7.51 19.74
N VAL A 294 -0.44 7.69 18.47
CA VAL A 294 0.74 8.50 18.09
C VAL A 294 0.43 9.99 17.96
N LYS A 295 -0.77 10.32 17.46
CA LYS A 295 -1.17 11.72 17.25
C LYS A 295 -1.80 12.38 18.47
N PHE A 296 -2.36 11.57 19.36
CA PHE A 296 -3.14 12.03 20.50
C PHE A 296 -2.73 11.24 21.72
N THR A 297 -2.73 11.89 22.88
CA THR A 297 -2.65 11.20 24.16
C THR A 297 -3.94 10.45 24.45
N THR A 298 -3.87 9.42 25.30
CA THR A 298 -5.06 8.68 25.73
C THR A 298 -6.13 9.58 26.33
N LYS A 299 -5.70 10.62 27.04
CA LYS A 299 -6.61 11.64 27.57
C LYS A 299 -7.33 12.39 26.44
N GLU A 300 -6.60 12.92 25.46
CA GLU A 300 -7.20 13.63 24.32
C GLU A 300 -8.15 12.75 23.51
N MET A 301 -7.79 11.47 23.30
CA MET A 301 -8.66 10.50 22.61
C MET A 301 -9.97 10.29 23.38
N PHE A 302 -9.91 10.11 24.69
CA PHE A 302 -11.10 9.91 25.50
C PHE A 302 -11.91 11.18 25.68
N ASP A 303 -11.25 12.34 25.72
CA ASP A 303 -11.88 13.65 25.84
C ASP A 303 -12.55 14.10 24.53
N ASN A 304 -12.05 13.67 23.36
CA ASN A 304 -12.58 13.99 22.04
C ASN A 304 -12.67 12.74 21.14
N PRO A 305 -13.54 11.76 21.48
CA PRO A 305 -13.57 10.48 20.78
C PRO A 305 -14.12 10.57 19.36
N TRP A 306 -14.62 11.74 18.94
CA TRP A 306 -15.03 11.99 17.56
C TRP A 306 -13.90 12.39 16.62
N HIS A 307 -12.92 13.17 17.10
CA HIS A 307 -11.85 13.75 16.27
C HIS A 307 -10.44 13.30 16.64
N ALA A 308 -10.28 12.59 17.75
CA ALA A 308 -9.01 12.00 18.17
C ALA A 308 -9.05 10.47 18.07
N PRO A 309 -9.09 9.89 16.84
CA PRO A 309 -9.18 8.45 16.68
C PRO A 309 -7.91 7.73 17.16
N TYR A 310 -8.12 6.51 17.65
CA TYR A 310 -7.08 5.65 18.21
C TYR A 310 -5.94 5.35 17.24
N TYR A 311 -6.27 5.19 15.97
CA TYR A 311 -5.31 5.18 14.87
C TYR A 311 -5.50 6.48 14.08
N GLY A 312 -4.42 7.18 13.71
CA GLY A 312 -4.48 8.53 13.13
C GLY A 312 -5.17 8.73 11.76
N ASP A 313 -6.04 7.79 11.34
CA ASP A 313 -6.98 7.85 10.22
C ASP A 313 -8.40 8.08 10.74
N THR A 314 -9.05 9.16 10.35
CA THR A 314 -10.43 9.45 10.77
C THR A 314 -11.49 8.79 9.88
N LEU A 315 -11.17 8.41 8.64
CA LEU A 315 -12.14 7.82 7.70
C LEU A 315 -12.45 6.35 7.98
N VAL A 316 -11.48 5.59 8.48
CA VAL A 316 -11.68 4.17 8.82
C VAL A 316 -12.66 4.02 10.01
N PRO A 317 -12.50 4.73 11.14
CA PRO A 317 -13.50 4.75 12.20
C PRO A 317 -14.91 5.15 11.73
N ASP A 318 -15.01 6.14 10.84
CA ASP A 318 -16.29 6.57 10.29
C ASP A 318 -16.97 5.51 9.44
N PHE A 319 -16.21 4.85 8.55
CA PHE A 319 -16.75 3.76 7.75
C PHE A 319 -17.37 2.68 8.65
N TRP A 320 -16.65 2.23 9.70
CA TRP A 320 -17.16 1.21 10.59
C TRP A 320 -18.39 1.67 11.37
N TYR A 321 -18.38 2.92 11.84
CA TYR A 321 -19.55 3.52 12.49
C TYR A 321 -20.78 3.50 11.57
N ARG A 322 -20.62 3.96 10.32
CA ARG A 322 -21.70 4.00 9.33
C ARG A 322 -22.18 2.61 8.94
N ALA A 323 -21.25 1.66 8.75
CA ALA A 323 -21.58 0.28 8.45
C ALA A 323 -22.35 -0.37 9.62
N ALA A 324 -21.91 -0.15 10.86
CA ALA A 324 -22.60 -0.63 12.05
C ALA A 324 -24.02 -0.04 12.14
N GLN A 325 -24.18 1.27 11.89
CA GLN A 325 -25.48 1.95 11.91
C GLN A 325 -26.41 1.41 10.82
N GLU A 326 -25.92 1.29 9.59
CA GLU A 326 -26.69 0.87 8.40
C GLU A 326 -27.09 -0.60 8.45
N PHE A 327 -26.21 -1.48 8.93
CA PHE A 327 -26.45 -2.92 8.98
C PHE A 327 -26.96 -3.40 10.32
N ARG A 328 -26.89 -2.56 11.36
CA ARG A 328 -27.15 -2.95 12.76
C ARG A 328 -26.36 -4.20 13.16
N ASP A 329 -25.11 -4.27 12.72
CA ASP A 329 -24.23 -5.42 12.92
C ASP A 329 -23.29 -5.17 14.13
N PRO A 330 -23.42 -5.96 15.22
CA PRO A 330 -22.58 -5.87 16.41
C PRO A 330 -21.07 -6.00 16.16
N GLU A 331 -20.65 -6.76 15.15
CA GLU A 331 -19.23 -6.96 14.84
C GLU A 331 -18.64 -5.76 14.10
N PHE A 332 -19.46 -5.07 13.29
CA PHE A 332 -19.08 -3.78 12.72
C PHE A 332 -18.99 -2.70 13.80
N LEU A 333 -19.89 -2.71 14.78
CA LEU A 333 -19.81 -1.80 15.92
C LEU A 333 -18.54 -2.07 16.73
N TRP A 334 -18.21 -3.34 16.98
CA TRP A 334 -16.94 -3.71 17.61
C TRP A 334 -15.75 -3.16 16.81
N ALA A 335 -15.71 -3.33 15.49
CA ALA A 335 -14.66 -2.79 14.65
C ALA A 335 -14.56 -1.25 14.75
N ALA A 336 -15.70 -0.55 14.85
CA ALA A 336 -15.76 0.90 15.01
C ALA A 336 -15.15 1.35 16.35
N VAL A 337 -15.45 0.64 17.43
CA VAL A 337 -14.88 0.87 18.76
C VAL A 337 -13.36 0.69 18.74
N GLN A 338 -12.89 -0.43 18.17
CA GLN A 338 -11.45 -0.72 18.05
C GLN A 338 -10.69 0.42 17.36
N THR A 339 -11.30 1.06 16.35
CA THR A 339 -10.65 2.14 15.59
C THR A 339 -10.76 3.52 16.18
N SER A 340 -11.85 3.78 16.89
CA SER A 340 -12.16 5.12 17.36
C SER A 340 -11.44 5.38 18.68
N ILE A 341 -11.62 4.50 19.67
CA ILE A 341 -11.14 4.72 21.04
C ILE A 341 -10.30 3.55 21.56
N GLY A 342 -10.02 2.56 20.72
CA GLY A 342 -9.33 1.33 21.10
C GLY A 342 -10.24 0.34 21.83
N PRO A 343 -9.79 -0.91 22.02
CA PRO A 343 -10.52 -1.88 22.85
C PRO A 343 -10.57 -1.41 24.32
N GLU A 344 -11.56 -1.94 25.05
CA GLU A 344 -11.73 -1.67 26.47
C GLU A 344 -10.48 -2.13 27.26
N PRO A 345 -9.86 -1.31 28.12
CA PRO A 345 -8.74 -1.76 28.92
C PRO A 345 -9.07 -2.98 29.82
N PRO A 346 -8.15 -3.94 30.01
CA PRO A 346 -8.38 -5.12 30.85
C PRO A 346 -8.52 -4.77 32.35
N MET A 347 -9.17 -5.64 33.11
CA MET A 347 -9.39 -5.48 34.56
C MET A 347 -8.08 -5.57 35.37
N GLY A 348 -7.88 -4.68 36.35
CA GLY A 348 -6.76 -4.74 37.32
C GLY A 348 -6.54 -3.42 38.08
N GLU A 349 -5.88 -3.49 39.25
CA GLU A 349 -5.74 -2.40 40.26
C GLU A 349 -5.22 -1.05 39.73
N ASN A 350 -4.64 -1.01 38.52
CA ASN A 350 -4.04 0.19 37.92
C ASN A 350 -4.70 0.63 36.58
N GLN A 351 -5.80 -0.01 36.17
CA GLN A 351 -6.51 0.25 34.91
C GLN A 351 -7.94 0.76 35.11
N ASP A 352 -8.46 0.75 36.34
CA ASP A 352 -9.86 1.11 36.63
C ASP A 352 -10.22 2.54 36.22
N GLU A 353 -9.31 3.50 36.40
CA GLU A 353 -9.52 4.88 35.97
C GLU A 353 -9.52 5.00 34.44
N MET A 354 -8.57 4.37 33.76
CA MET A 354 -8.52 4.35 32.30
C MET A 354 -9.78 3.69 31.71
N ARG A 355 -10.25 2.61 32.34
CA ARG A 355 -11.49 1.92 31.97
C ARG A 355 -12.72 2.82 32.17
N ARG A 356 -12.78 3.58 33.27
CA ARG A 356 -13.86 4.56 33.51
C ARG A 356 -13.86 5.65 32.43
N GLN A 357 -12.69 6.20 32.10
CA GLN A 357 -12.55 7.19 31.04
C GLN A 357 -12.94 6.61 29.67
N TRP A 358 -12.51 5.38 29.38
CA TRP A 358 -12.90 4.67 28.17
C TRP A 358 -14.42 4.47 28.08
N LYS A 359 -15.08 4.07 29.18
CA LYS A 359 -16.55 3.93 29.21
C LYS A 359 -17.26 5.25 28.96
N ASN A 360 -16.77 6.34 29.52
CA ASN A 360 -17.32 7.69 29.27
C ASN A 360 -17.14 8.09 27.78
N ALA A 361 -15.97 7.80 27.19
CA ALA A 361 -15.71 8.04 25.78
C ALA A 361 -16.61 7.17 24.88
N TYR A 362 -16.82 5.90 25.24
CA TYR A 362 -17.73 4.99 24.55
C TYR A 362 -19.17 5.52 24.56
N VAL A 363 -19.68 5.92 25.72
CA VAL A 363 -21.03 6.50 25.83
C VAL A 363 -21.17 7.75 24.97
N ARG A 364 -20.18 8.65 24.96
CA ARG A 364 -20.22 9.86 24.12
C ARG A 364 -20.19 9.56 22.62
N ARG A 365 -19.29 8.69 22.18
CA ARG A 365 -19.11 8.39 20.75
C ARG A 365 -20.21 7.49 20.18
N PHE A 366 -20.75 6.57 20.99
CA PHE A 366 -21.66 5.52 20.53
C PHE A 366 -23.06 5.61 21.18
N ALA A 367 -23.45 6.78 21.70
CA ALA A 367 -24.77 7.03 22.31
C ALA A 367 -25.93 6.53 21.45
N TRP A 368 -25.89 6.78 20.13
CA TRP A 368 -26.90 6.32 19.20
C TRP A 368 -27.11 4.80 19.27
N PHE A 369 -26.04 4.01 19.34
CA PHE A 369 -26.13 2.55 19.41
C PHE A 369 -26.72 2.07 20.74
N ILE A 370 -26.34 2.73 21.85
CA ILE A 370 -26.87 2.46 23.19
C ILE A 370 -28.38 2.71 23.22
N GLU A 371 -28.84 3.83 22.66
CA GLU A 371 -30.27 4.17 22.56
C GLU A 371 -31.06 3.17 21.69
N HIS A 372 -30.39 2.44 20.81
CA HIS A 372 -30.98 1.48 19.87
C HIS A 372 -30.73 0.01 20.25
N ASP A 373 -30.20 -0.27 21.45
CA ASP A 373 -29.94 -1.62 21.97
C ASP A 373 -29.01 -2.45 21.06
N ILE A 374 -27.93 -1.83 20.58
CA ILE A 374 -26.90 -2.47 19.75
C ILE A 374 -25.58 -2.42 20.51
N ASP A 375 -25.14 -3.57 21.02
CA ASP A 375 -23.85 -3.70 21.70
C ASP A 375 -22.76 -4.27 20.78
N PRO A 376 -21.48 -3.88 20.96
CA PRO A 376 -20.38 -4.41 20.18
C PRO A 376 -20.12 -5.88 20.53
N HIS A 377 -20.06 -6.74 19.53
CA HIS A 377 -19.69 -8.15 19.70
C HIS A 377 -18.37 -8.46 19.00
N LEU A 378 -17.52 -9.24 19.70
CA LEU A 378 -16.31 -9.79 19.13
C LEU A 378 -16.65 -10.72 17.95
N PRO A 379 -15.96 -10.60 16.80
CA PRO A 379 -16.18 -11.52 15.69
C PRO A 379 -15.77 -12.95 16.07
N GLN A 380 -16.70 -13.90 15.95
CA GLN A 380 -16.47 -15.31 16.24
C GLN A 380 -15.73 -16.01 15.08
N THR A 381 -14.51 -15.55 14.81
CA THR A 381 -13.68 -16.06 13.72
C THR A 381 -12.31 -16.42 14.26
N GLY A 382 -11.92 -17.67 14.07
CA GLY A 382 -10.55 -18.13 14.25
C GLY A 382 -9.75 -17.94 12.97
N SER A 383 -8.81 -18.86 12.74
CA SER A 383 -7.90 -18.79 11.61
C SER A 383 -8.66 -18.99 10.31
N SER A 384 -8.31 -18.22 9.30
CA SER A 384 -9.10 -18.14 8.07
C SER A 384 -8.30 -17.68 6.86
N ILE A 385 -8.88 -17.90 5.67
CA ILE A 385 -8.34 -17.40 4.41
C ILE A 385 -9.17 -16.17 4.01
N GLY A 386 -8.50 -15.03 3.87
CA GLY A 386 -9.08 -13.80 3.35
C GLY A 386 -9.25 -13.88 1.83
N LEU A 387 -10.44 -13.52 1.34
CA LEU A 387 -10.78 -13.58 -0.07
C LEU A 387 -11.00 -12.20 -0.68
N LEU A 388 -10.26 -11.85 -1.72
CA LEU A 388 -10.58 -10.75 -2.64
C LEU A 388 -11.72 -11.19 -3.57
N SER A 389 -12.69 -10.30 -3.78
CA SER A 389 -13.94 -10.60 -4.51
C SER A 389 -14.63 -11.84 -3.95
N PRO A 390 -15.02 -11.81 -2.65
CA PRO A 390 -15.48 -12.98 -1.91
C PRO A 390 -16.75 -13.64 -2.49
N THR A 391 -17.49 -12.95 -3.35
CA THR A 391 -18.74 -13.43 -3.96
C THR A 391 -18.61 -13.87 -5.41
N ILE A 392 -17.62 -13.35 -6.16
CA ILE A 392 -17.50 -13.58 -7.61
C ILE A 392 -16.26 -14.42 -7.91
N TYR A 393 -15.06 -13.89 -7.68
CA TYR A 393 -13.82 -14.55 -8.08
C TYR A 393 -13.15 -15.37 -6.97
N ARG A 394 -13.47 -15.08 -5.69
CA ARG A 394 -13.01 -15.82 -4.50
C ARG A 394 -11.48 -16.02 -4.45
N ILE A 395 -10.75 -14.96 -4.75
CA ILE A 395 -9.29 -14.98 -4.86
C ILE A 395 -8.67 -15.04 -3.48
N LYS A 396 -7.80 -16.03 -3.21
CA LYS A 396 -7.07 -16.13 -1.94
C LYS A 396 -6.02 -15.01 -1.86
N GLU A 397 -6.23 -14.06 -0.96
CA GLU A 397 -5.37 -12.87 -0.83
C GLU A 397 -4.57 -12.86 0.48
N ARG A 398 -5.12 -13.42 1.56
CA ARG A 398 -4.51 -13.39 2.89
C ARG A 398 -4.72 -14.69 3.65
N LEU A 399 -3.78 -14.97 4.55
CA LEU A 399 -3.90 -15.98 5.59
C LEU A 399 -3.98 -15.26 6.94
N TYR A 400 -4.89 -15.68 7.81
CA TYR A 400 -5.02 -15.21 9.19
C TYR A 400 -4.82 -16.39 10.13
N LEU A 401 -3.91 -16.25 11.08
CA LEU A 401 -3.66 -17.21 12.15
C LEU A 401 -4.04 -16.55 13.47
N CYS A 402 -5.12 -17.01 14.06
CA CYS A 402 -5.58 -16.67 15.41
C CYS A 402 -6.72 -17.60 15.80
N THR A 403 -6.76 -18.13 17.02
CA THR A 403 -7.91 -18.94 17.47
C THR A 403 -9.11 -18.10 17.93
N GLY A 404 -8.94 -16.78 17.96
CA GLY A 404 -9.97 -15.81 18.33
C GLY A 404 -9.49 -14.37 18.12
N ARG A 405 -10.31 -13.41 18.55
CA ARG A 405 -10.03 -11.96 18.41
C ARG A 405 -10.06 -11.21 19.74
N GLU A 406 -10.05 -11.93 20.85
CA GLU A 406 -9.97 -11.40 22.21
C GLU A 406 -8.63 -10.69 22.45
N GLN A 407 -8.53 -9.95 23.56
CA GLN A 407 -7.37 -9.09 23.86
C GLN A 407 -6.12 -9.83 24.31
N ASP A 408 -6.21 -11.14 24.50
CA ASP A 408 -5.11 -12.02 24.89
C ASP A 408 -4.73 -13.01 23.78
N GLN A 409 -5.46 -13.03 22.66
CA GLN A 409 -5.20 -13.97 21.56
C GLN A 409 -4.08 -13.47 20.65
N PRO A 410 -3.01 -14.27 20.47
CA PRO A 410 -2.01 -13.99 19.45
C PRO A 410 -2.63 -13.90 18.05
N PHE A 411 -2.06 -13.03 17.21
CA PHE A 411 -2.49 -12.84 15.84
C PHE A 411 -1.30 -12.79 14.90
N ALA A 412 -1.36 -13.52 13.79
CA ALA A 412 -0.44 -13.36 12.67
C ALA A 412 -1.21 -13.34 11.34
N SER A 413 -0.73 -12.58 10.36
CA SER A 413 -1.32 -12.55 9.02
C SER A 413 -0.26 -12.56 7.93
N PHE A 414 -0.52 -13.27 6.83
CA PHE A 414 0.35 -13.34 5.67
C PHE A 414 -0.37 -12.90 4.40
N TYR A 415 0.36 -12.30 3.46
CA TYR A 415 -0.11 -12.09 2.10
C TYR A 415 0.03 -13.35 1.27
N LEU A 416 -1.04 -13.71 0.54
CA LEU A 416 -1.07 -14.83 -0.40
C LEU A 416 -1.18 -14.38 -1.86
N PHE A 417 -1.63 -13.15 -2.10
CA PHE A 417 -1.91 -12.66 -3.46
C PHE A 417 -0.68 -12.74 -4.36
N ASP A 418 -0.78 -13.54 -5.43
CA ASP A 418 0.32 -13.84 -6.37
C ASP A 418 0.32 -12.94 -7.61
N ARG A 419 -0.56 -11.94 -7.63
CA ARG A 419 -0.46 -10.81 -8.53
C ARG A 419 0.13 -9.65 -7.77
N ASN A 420 0.81 -8.77 -8.49
CA ASN A 420 1.34 -7.58 -7.87
C ASN A 420 0.16 -6.72 -7.34
N ASN A 421 0.32 -6.26 -6.10
CA ASN A 421 -0.75 -5.64 -5.30
C ASN A 421 -0.73 -4.11 -5.39
N GLU A 422 0.24 -3.53 -6.11
CA GLU A 422 0.37 -2.11 -6.35
C GLU A 422 -0.39 -1.73 -7.64
N TYR A 423 -1.58 -1.16 -7.48
CA TYR A 423 -2.34 -0.58 -8.59
C TYR A 423 -1.45 0.38 -9.41
N MET A 424 -1.53 0.26 -10.73
CA MET A 424 -0.73 0.98 -11.74
C MET A 424 0.76 0.60 -11.81
N HIS A 425 1.31 -0.08 -10.79
CA HIS A 425 2.72 -0.39 -10.75
C HIS A 425 3.00 -1.82 -11.17
N CYS A 426 4.21 -2.10 -11.66
CA CYS A 426 4.53 -3.40 -12.26
C CYS A 426 5.37 -4.32 -11.32
N PHE A 427 5.82 -3.85 -10.14
CA PHE A 427 6.85 -4.55 -9.32
C PHE A 427 6.61 -4.63 -7.80
N GLY A 428 5.38 -4.37 -7.34
CA GLY A 428 4.99 -4.52 -5.94
C GLY A 428 4.65 -5.95 -5.58
N ASP A 429 5.65 -6.78 -5.30
CA ASP A 429 5.40 -8.15 -4.86
C ASP A 429 5.39 -8.26 -3.31
N ALA A 430 4.31 -8.84 -2.77
CA ALA A 430 4.11 -9.12 -1.36
C ALA A 430 3.89 -10.63 -1.07
N MET A 431 4.11 -11.50 -2.05
CA MET A 431 3.86 -12.96 -1.97
C MET A 431 4.50 -13.60 -0.74
N GLY A 432 3.68 -14.26 0.08
CA GLY A 432 4.11 -15.04 1.25
C GLY A 432 4.68 -14.24 2.42
N ARG A 433 4.65 -12.91 2.35
CA ARG A 433 5.16 -12.01 3.39
C ARG A 433 4.31 -12.10 4.65
N LEU A 434 4.94 -12.15 5.84
CA LEU A 434 4.27 -11.88 7.11
C LEU A 434 3.90 -10.38 7.16
N TYR A 435 2.60 -10.13 7.11
CA TYR A 435 2.03 -8.79 7.12
C TYR A 435 2.02 -8.18 8.52
N GLU A 436 1.68 -8.99 9.52
CA GLU A 436 1.51 -8.54 10.90
C GLU A 436 1.66 -9.70 11.86
N TYR A 437 2.28 -9.46 13.01
CA TYR A 437 2.36 -10.39 14.12
C TYR A 437 2.30 -9.63 15.45
N CYS A 438 1.28 -9.96 16.24
CA CYS A 438 0.89 -9.26 17.46
C CYS A 438 0.66 -10.24 18.62
N VAL A 439 1.23 -9.92 19.79
CA VAL A 439 1.08 -10.71 21.03
C VAL A 439 1.01 -9.77 22.23
N ASP A 440 0.17 -10.07 23.21
CA ASP A 440 0.06 -9.35 24.49
C ASP A 440 -0.08 -7.81 24.41
N GLY A 441 -0.73 -7.31 23.36
CA GLY A 441 -0.91 -5.88 23.11
C GLY A 441 0.34 -5.21 22.55
N ALA A 442 1.24 -5.97 21.93
CA ALA A 442 2.42 -5.46 21.24
C ALA A 442 2.43 -5.93 19.78
N LYS A 443 2.76 -5.01 18.87
CA LYS A 443 3.03 -5.32 17.46
C LYS A 443 4.51 -5.60 17.31
N LEU A 444 4.86 -6.85 17.05
CA LEU A 444 6.24 -7.32 17.08
C LEU A 444 6.89 -7.27 15.70
N ILE A 445 6.11 -7.61 14.67
CA ILE A 445 6.50 -7.50 13.25
C ILE A 445 5.30 -6.88 12.50
N GLY A 446 5.56 -6.01 11.53
CA GLY A 446 4.49 -5.34 10.78
C GLY A 446 4.94 -4.74 9.44
N SER A 447 3.96 -4.59 8.53
CA SER A 447 4.11 -4.08 7.17
C SER A 447 2.99 -3.11 6.77
N SER A 448 3.26 -2.09 5.97
CA SER A 448 2.23 -1.25 5.35
C SER A 448 1.70 -1.82 4.03
N GLY A 449 2.38 -2.82 3.45
CA GLY A 449 2.03 -3.42 2.17
C GLY A 449 2.21 -2.52 0.94
N LYS A 450 2.70 -1.27 1.07
CA LYS A 450 2.76 -0.26 -0.01
C LYS A 450 4.20 0.06 -0.43
N TYR A 451 4.39 0.28 -1.74
CA TYR A 451 5.69 0.64 -2.34
C TYR A 451 6.80 -0.36 -2.01
N ASN A 452 6.45 -1.64 -1.97
CA ASN A 452 7.38 -2.74 -1.82
C ASN A 452 8.36 -2.83 -3.01
N GLY A 453 8.06 -2.17 -4.13
CA GLY A 453 8.86 -2.25 -5.36
C GLY A 453 9.62 -1.00 -5.79
N ILE A 454 9.22 0.22 -5.41
CA ILE A 454 9.54 1.41 -6.23
C ILE A 454 10.61 2.34 -5.64
N PHE A 455 10.76 2.40 -4.32
CA PHE A 455 11.56 3.46 -3.70
C PHE A 455 12.75 3.01 -2.88
N MET A 456 12.73 1.79 -2.35
CA MET A 456 13.63 1.45 -1.24
C MET A 456 14.36 0.12 -1.41
N GLY A 457 13.99 -0.73 -2.37
CA GLY A 457 14.57 -2.06 -2.54
C GLY A 457 13.65 -3.13 -1.95
N GLN A 458 13.74 -4.33 -2.50
CA GLN A 458 12.78 -5.40 -2.31
C GLN A 458 13.21 -6.39 -1.21
N ALA A 459 14.28 -6.07 -0.47
CA ALA A 459 15.02 -6.94 0.44
C ALA A 459 14.68 -6.77 1.94
N TYR A 460 13.60 -6.07 2.27
CA TYR A 460 13.30 -5.61 3.63
C TYR A 460 12.31 -6.48 4.40
N TYR A 461 11.78 -7.55 3.82
CA TYR A 461 10.48 -8.04 4.26
C TYR A 461 10.49 -9.50 4.72
N ASP A 462 9.62 -9.77 5.68
CA ASP A 462 9.41 -10.99 6.47
C ASP A 462 9.01 -12.21 5.60
N MET A 463 9.94 -12.63 4.74
CA MET A 463 9.73 -13.58 3.64
C MET A 463 11.01 -14.35 3.30
N LEU A 464 10.91 -15.33 2.39
CA LEU A 464 12.05 -16.05 1.84
C LEU A 464 12.66 -15.29 0.66
N MET A 465 13.98 -15.07 0.65
CA MET A 465 14.68 -14.35 -0.41
C MET A 465 15.62 -15.26 -1.18
N VAL A 466 15.71 -15.09 -2.51
CA VAL A 466 16.64 -15.80 -3.38
C VAL A 466 17.51 -14.78 -4.15
N ARG A 467 18.84 -14.94 -4.14
CA ARG A 467 19.79 -14.00 -4.76
C ARG A 467 20.95 -14.72 -5.43
N HIS A 468 21.52 -14.09 -6.45
CA HIS A 468 22.77 -14.53 -7.04
C HIS A 468 23.89 -14.59 -5.98
N PRO A 469 24.79 -15.59 -6.00
CA PRO A 469 25.82 -15.77 -4.98
C PRO A 469 26.90 -14.69 -4.96
N ASP A 470 26.93 -13.76 -5.92
CA ASP A 470 27.86 -12.63 -5.95
C ASP A 470 27.24 -11.31 -5.48
N ASP A 471 26.00 -11.34 -5.01
CA ASP A 471 25.31 -10.17 -4.47
C ASP A 471 25.41 -10.08 -2.95
N ALA A 472 25.20 -8.87 -2.44
CA ALA A 472 24.86 -8.68 -1.05
C ALA A 472 23.57 -9.47 -0.70
N PHE A 473 23.57 -10.08 0.48
CA PHE A 473 22.42 -10.78 1.03
C PHE A 473 22.23 -10.34 2.48
N PRO A 474 21.12 -9.65 2.82
CA PRO A 474 20.16 -8.99 1.94
C PRO A 474 20.79 -7.76 1.25
N MET A 475 20.04 -7.05 0.40
CA MET A 475 20.57 -5.84 -0.27
C MET A 475 20.84 -4.70 0.74
N HIS A 476 21.95 -3.99 0.58
CA HIS A 476 22.35 -2.81 1.34
C HIS A 476 21.70 -1.53 0.80
N SER A 477 21.26 -0.67 1.71
CA SER A 477 20.73 0.66 1.42
C SER A 477 21.37 1.70 2.34
N ALA A 478 22.64 2.02 2.15
CA ALA A 478 23.16 3.25 2.76
C ALA A 478 22.64 4.40 1.88
N MET A 479 21.63 5.13 2.35
CA MET A 479 21.02 6.25 1.62
C MET A 479 20.99 7.47 2.53
N PRO A 480 21.77 8.53 2.28
CA PRO A 480 21.65 9.77 3.03
C PRO A 480 20.23 10.38 2.92
N GLU A 481 19.75 11.00 4.01
CA GLU A 481 18.40 11.57 4.27
C GLU A 481 17.69 12.37 3.14
N HIS A 482 18.38 12.74 2.07
CA HIS A 482 17.88 13.65 1.03
C HIS A 482 17.98 13.14 -0.41
N HIS A 483 18.44 11.91 -0.64
CA HIS A 483 18.66 11.37 -2.00
C HIS A 483 17.76 10.16 -2.34
N TRP A 484 16.49 10.25 -1.95
CA TRP A 484 15.44 9.28 -2.25
C TRP A 484 15.40 8.91 -3.74
N GLY A 485 15.57 7.61 -4.04
CA GLY A 485 15.47 7.07 -5.40
C GLY A 485 16.71 7.24 -6.28
N ARG A 486 17.85 7.73 -5.78
CA ARG A 486 19.07 7.88 -6.61
C ARG A 486 20.02 6.66 -6.62
N HIS A 487 20.01 5.79 -5.61
CA HIS A 487 21.11 4.81 -5.44
C HIS A 487 20.70 3.39 -4.96
N ALA A 488 19.44 2.96 -5.08
CA ALA A 488 18.86 1.87 -4.28
C ALA A 488 19.35 0.43 -4.53
N PHE A 489 20.42 0.20 -5.28
CA PHE A 489 20.80 -1.14 -5.74
C PHE A 489 22.31 -1.30 -6.04
N LEU A 490 23.18 -0.49 -5.44
CA LEU A 490 24.62 -0.45 -5.72
C LEU A 490 25.42 -1.74 -5.37
N ASP A 491 24.77 -2.88 -5.10
CA ASP A 491 25.44 -4.10 -4.61
C ASP A 491 25.51 -5.25 -5.62
N GLN A 492 25.02 -5.07 -6.85
CA GLN A 492 25.12 -6.12 -7.87
C GLN A 492 26.40 -5.97 -8.69
N THR A 493 27.27 -6.97 -8.59
CA THR A 493 28.51 -7.04 -9.38
C THR A 493 28.20 -7.20 -10.87
N ALA A 494 28.74 -6.31 -11.71
CA ALA A 494 28.48 -6.33 -13.15
C ALA A 494 29.21 -7.50 -13.87
N GLN A 495 30.37 -7.90 -13.33
CA GLN A 495 31.36 -8.77 -13.99
C GLN A 495 31.09 -10.28 -13.86
N VAL A 496 29.85 -10.68 -13.59
CA VAL A 496 29.45 -12.09 -13.40
C VAL A 496 28.28 -12.43 -14.31
N TRP A 497 28.17 -13.71 -14.69
CA TRP A 497 27.02 -14.17 -15.47
C TRP A 497 25.80 -14.25 -14.58
N ARG A 498 24.71 -13.62 -15.01
CA ARG A 498 23.44 -13.55 -14.27
C ARG A 498 22.29 -13.90 -15.18
N ARG A 499 21.25 -14.47 -14.60
CA ARG A 499 19.97 -14.66 -15.27
C ARG A 499 19.01 -13.53 -14.92
N ALA A 500 18.71 -12.68 -15.89
CA ALA A 500 17.54 -11.81 -15.82
C ALA A 500 16.30 -12.66 -16.09
N SER A 501 15.28 -12.58 -15.25
CA SER A 501 14.04 -13.34 -15.46
C SER A 501 12.82 -12.59 -14.95
N CYS A 502 11.81 -12.50 -15.79
CA CYS A 502 10.56 -11.79 -15.55
C CYS A 502 9.44 -12.77 -15.26
N SER A 503 8.78 -12.65 -14.10
CA SER A 503 7.48 -13.28 -13.89
C SER A 503 6.43 -12.60 -14.76
N LEU A 504 5.80 -13.33 -15.68
CA LEU A 504 4.78 -12.76 -16.54
C LEU A 504 3.42 -12.55 -15.83
N PRO A 505 3.00 -13.39 -14.85
CA PRO A 505 1.80 -13.11 -14.05
C PRO A 505 1.76 -11.74 -13.35
N SER A 506 2.91 -11.17 -13.00
CA SER A 506 2.98 -9.91 -12.23
C SER A 506 2.75 -8.65 -13.07
N ILE A 507 2.77 -8.75 -14.40
CA ILE A 507 2.69 -7.60 -15.31
C ILE A 507 1.28 -7.37 -15.87
N THR A 508 0.31 -8.23 -15.54
CA THR A 508 -1.01 -8.29 -16.18
C THR A 508 -1.90 -7.08 -15.94
N HIS A 509 -1.60 -6.25 -14.94
CA HIS A 509 -2.44 -5.12 -14.53
C HIS A 509 -1.77 -3.76 -14.58
N CYS A 510 -0.46 -3.67 -14.76
CA CYS A 510 0.23 -2.39 -14.62
C CYS A 510 -0.03 -1.40 -15.77
N ARG A 511 0.53 -0.18 -15.71
CA ARG A 511 0.30 0.89 -16.71
C ARG A 511 0.57 0.48 -18.15
N THR A 512 1.50 -0.45 -18.35
CA THR A 512 1.92 -0.96 -19.65
C THR A 512 1.49 -2.41 -19.88
N ALA A 513 0.53 -2.91 -19.12
CA ALA A 513 0.04 -4.29 -19.20
C ALA A 513 -0.45 -4.70 -20.61
N PRO A 514 -0.71 -6.00 -20.82
CA PRO A 514 -1.38 -6.51 -22.02
C PRO A 514 -2.85 -6.06 -22.08
N ASP A 515 -3.41 -5.99 -23.30
CA ASP A 515 -4.85 -5.74 -23.46
C ASP A 515 -5.63 -6.93 -22.92
N SER A 516 -6.81 -6.67 -22.36
CA SER A 516 -7.74 -7.72 -21.93
C SER A 516 -9.08 -7.60 -22.65
N LYS A 517 -10.01 -8.49 -22.31
CA LYS A 517 -11.38 -8.46 -22.82
C LYS A 517 -12.07 -7.11 -22.57
N ASN A 518 -11.96 -6.57 -21.35
CA ASN A 518 -12.70 -5.37 -20.96
C ASN A 518 -11.88 -4.09 -21.12
N TRP A 519 -10.55 -4.17 -21.11
CA TRP A 519 -9.66 -3.00 -21.08
C TRP A 519 -8.65 -3.02 -22.21
N ARG A 520 -8.58 -1.91 -22.95
CA ARG A 520 -7.59 -1.67 -24.00
C ARG A 520 -6.69 -0.49 -23.65
N TYR A 521 -5.43 -0.64 -24.02
CA TYR A 521 -4.46 0.43 -23.90
C TYR A 521 -4.81 1.59 -24.83
N ALA A 522 -4.79 2.80 -24.27
CA ALA A 522 -5.18 4.06 -24.91
C ALA A 522 -4.05 5.08 -24.72
N PRO A 523 -2.95 5.00 -25.51
CA PRO A 523 -1.75 5.84 -25.35
C PRO A 523 -1.99 7.33 -25.64
N GLU A 524 -3.09 7.68 -26.30
CA GLU A 524 -3.50 9.06 -26.54
C GLU A 524 -3.87 9.82 -25.26
N LEU A 525 -4.10 9.10 -24.17
CA LEU A 525 -4.39 9.65 -22.86
C LEU A 525 -3.07 9.89 -22.12
N HIS A 526 -2.95 11.08 -21.51
CA HIS A 526 -1.77 11.50 -20.74
C HIS A 526 -1.26 10.40 -19.78
N ASP A 527 0.06 10.38 -19.51
CA ASP A 527 0.89 9.41 -18.73
C ASP A 527 0.29 8.72 -17.48
N HIS A 528 -0.83 9.21 -16.97
CA HIS A 528 -1.49 8.73 -15.77
C HIS A 528 -2.65 7.76 -16.06
N TRP A 529 -3.37 7.87 -17.18
CA TRP A 529 -4.61 7.11 -17.43
C TRP A 529 -4.58 6.34 -18.76
N THR A 530 -3.84 5.24 -18.80
CA THR A 530 -3.49 4.56 -20.06
C THR A 530 -4.49 3.49 -20.53
N TRP A 531 -5.64 3.32 -19.87
CA TRP A 531 -6.59 2.23 -20.13
C TRP A 531 -8.01 2.72 -20.31
N ARG A 532 -8.69 2.27 -21.37
CA ARG A 532 -10.12 2.51 -21.60
C ARG A 532 -10.89 1.21 -21.69
N ARG A 533 -12.17 1.27 -21.29
CA ARG A 533 -13.07 0.16 -21.51
C ARG A 533 -13.41 0.02 -22.99
N VAL A 534 -13.51 -1.23 -23.44
CA VAL A 534 -13.83 -1.57 -24.83
C VAL A 534 -15.28 -1.25 -25.18
N ASP A 535 -16.19 -1.50 -24.24
CA ASP A 535 -17.64 -1.34 -24.42
C ASP A 535 -18.15 0.08 -24.14
N ASP A 536 -17.40 0.88 -23.37
CA ASP A 536 -17.78 2.23 -22.93
C ASP A 536 -16.53 3.07 -22.65
N PRO A 537 -15.98 3.79 -23.65
CA PRO A 537 -14.67 4.43 -23.57
C PRO A 537 -14.64 5.71 -22.72
N VAL A 538 -15.73 6.04 -22.02
CA VAL A 538 -15.79 7.21 -21.13
C VAL A 538 -14.99 6.95 -19.86
N GLY A 539 -14.10 7.90 -19.54
CA GLY A 539 -13.13 7.78 -18.46
C GLY A 539 -11.99 6.83 -18.80
N ALA A 540 -11.02 6.73 -17.90
CA ALA A 540 -9.87 5.87 -18.08
C ALA A 540 -9.35 5.31 -16.75
N SER A 541 -8.58 4.23 -16.80
CA SER A 541 -7.90 3.64 -15.65
C SER A 541 -6.39 3.78 -15.83
N ALA A 542 -5.67 3.81 -14.71
CA ALA A 542 -4.21 3.79 -14.75
C ALA A 542 -3.63 2.37 -14.85
N ALA A 543 -4.48 1.36 -14.77
CA ALA A 543 -4.11 -0.05 -14.80
C ALA A 543 -5.17 -0.87 -15.54
N ASN A 544 -4.75 -2.00 -16.10
CA ASN A 544 -5.68 -3.00 -16.59
C ASN A 544 -6.31 -3.74 -15.40
N MET A 545 -7.57 -3.45 -15.10
CA MET A 545 -8.26 -4.00 -13.92
C MET A 545 -8.47 -5.51 -14.00
N ASP A 546 -8.66 -6.06 -15.20
CA ASP A 546 -8.86 -7.50 -15.41
C ASP A 546 -7.62 -8.29 -14.95
N GLY A 547 -6.43 -7.69 -15.07
CA GLY A 547 -5.18 -8.29 -14.63
C GLY A 547 -5.07 -8.54 -13.13
N LEU A 548 -5.80 -7.78 -12.31
CA LEU A 548 -5.84 -7.93 -10.85
C LEU A 548 -6.77 -9.05 -10.39
N ILE A 549 -7.66 -9.53 -11.26
CA ILE A 549 -8.62 -10.60 -10.98
C ILE A 549 -8.46 -11.81 -11.91
N TYR A 550 -7.25 -12.04 -12.42
CA TYR A 550 -6.88 -13.21 -13.23
C TYR A 550 -7.59 -13.30 -14.59
N LEU A 551 -8.26 -12.25 -15.05
CA LEU A 551 -8.99 -12.22 -16.33
C LEU A 551 -8.11 -11.80 -17.52
N ASN A 552 -6.80 -11.74 -17.33
CA ASN A 552 -5.83 -11.34 -18.35
C ASN A 552 -4.64 -12.33 -18.44
N ASN A 553 -4.93 -13.65 -18.37
CA ASN A 553 -3.91 -14.71 -18.40
C ASN A 553 -3.58 -15.22 -19.80
N ASP A 554 -4.45 -15.01 -20.78
CA ASP A 554 -4.17 -15.42 -22.16
C ASP A 554 -3.27 -14.38 -22.81
N TYR A 555 -2.08 -14.79 -23.23
CA TYR A 555 -1.05 -13.89 -23.70
C TYR A 555 -0.46 -14.34 -25.02
N THR A 556 -0.15 -13.35 -25.85
CA THR A 556 0.53 -13.55 -27.13
C THR A 556 1.87 -12.81 -27.08
N LEU A 557 2.99 -13.52 -27.20
CA LEU A 557 4.32 -12.91 -27.31
C LEU A 557 4.73 -12.79 -28.80
N GLN A 558 5.16 -11.60 -29.20
CA GLN A 558 5.55 -11.23 -30.57
C GLN A 558 6.93 -10.58 -30.64
N SER A 559 7.35 -9.91 -29.57
CA SER A 559 8.71 -9.37 -29.47
C SER A 559 9.18 -9.30 -28.03
N VAL A 560 10.50 -9.37 -27.89
CA VAL A 560 11.21 -9.02 -26.66
C VAL A 560 12.25 -7.98 -27.02
N THR A 561 12.23 -6.85 -26.32
CA THR A 561 13.25 -5.81 -26.46
C THR A 561 14.05 -5.71 -25.17
N LEU A 562 15.38 -5.82 -25.27
CA LEU A 562 16.29 -5.61 -24.15
C LEU A 562 16.83 -4.18 -24.23
N ARG A 563 16.65 -3.40 -23.16
CA ARG A 563 17.15 -2.02 -23.07
C ARG A 563 18.45 -1.97 -22.28
N LEU A 564 19.50 -1.42 -22.89
CA LEU A 564 20.82 -1.26 -22.31
C LEU A 564 21.18 0.22 -22.25
N ASN A 565 21.58 0.76 -21.10
CA ASN A 565 21.93 2.18 -20.97
C ASN A 565 23.40 2.38 -20.61
N GLY A 566 24.09 3.21 -21.37
CA GLY A 566 25.47 3.60 -21.14
C GLY A 566 25.62 4.53 -19.94
N SER A 567 26.86 4.96 -19.71
CA SER A 567 27.16 5.93 -18.65
C SER A 567 26.40 7.23 -18.87
N PRO A 568 25.80 7.85 -17.85
CA PRO A 568 25.21 9.18 -17.99
C PRO A 568 26.30 10.27 -18.18
N ASP A 569 27.57 9.96 -17.90
CA ASP A 569 28.69 10.83 -18.24
C ASP A 569 29.00 10.70 -19.73
N GLU A 570 28.70 11.75 -20.50
CA GLU A 570 28.98 11.84 -21.94
C GLU A 570 30.46 11.65 -22.30
N ASN A 571 31.38 11.92 -21.36
CA ASN A 571 32.82 11.74 -21.51
C ASN A 571 33.30 10.40 -20.90
N GLY A 572 32.37 9.55 -20.47
CA GLY A 572 32.64 8.24 -19.90
C GLY A 572 33.21 7.24 -20.91
N LYS A 573 33.57 6.07 -20.41
CA LYS A 573 34.00 4.95 -21.27
C LYS A 573 32.80 4.16 -21.76
N GLU A 574 32.96 3.52 -22.91
CA GLU A 574 32.00 2.53 -23.40
C GLU A 574 31.86 1.36 -22.42
N ASP A 575 30.62 0.95 -22.19
CA ASP A 575 30.30 -0.27 -21.47
C ASP A 575 30.12 -1.43 -22.47
N LYS A 576 30.30 -2.66 -21.99
CA LYS A 576 30.03 -3.86 -22.78
C LYS A 576 29.02 -4.74 -22.08
N VAL A 577 28.09 -5.31 -22.85
CA VAL A 577 27.15 -6.31 -22.36
C VAL A 577 27.29 -7.57 -23.20
N PHE A 578 27.47 -8.71 -22.55
CA PHE A 578 27.46 -10.03 -23.18
C PHE A 578 26.12 -10.68 -22.90
N LEU A 579 25.46 -11.19 -23.93
CA LEU A 579 24.14 -11.82 -23.84
C LEU A 579 24.20 -13.29 -24.24
N ARG A 580 23.37 -14.11 -23.59
CA ARG A 580 23.17 -15.55 -23.84
C ARG A 580 21.70 -15.88 -23.71
N ASP A 581 21.24 -16.82 -24.55
CA ASP A 581 19.97 -17.55 -24.44
C ASP A 581 18.76 -16.73 -23.97
N LEU A 582 18.03 -16.12 -24.91
CA LEU A 582 16.71 -15.56 -24.60
C LEU A 582 15.66 -16.67 -24.66
N ARG A 583 14.92 -16.88 -23.57
CA ARG A 583 14.02 -18.03 -23.39
C ARG A 583 12.64 -17.60 -22.91
N LEU A 584 11.63 -18.38 -23.30
CA LEU A 584 10.30 -18.43 -22.70
C LEU A 584 10.21 -19.74 -21.90
N VAL A 585 9.89 -19.65 -20.62
CA VAL A 585 10.11 -20.73 -19.65
C VAL A 585 8.85 -20.93 -18.81
N GLY A 586 8.47 -22.19 -18.57
CA GLY A 586 7.39 -22.52 -17.64
C GLY A 586 7.11 -24.02 -17.54
N PRO A 587 5.94 -24.40 -16.99
CA PRO A 587 5.54 -25.80 -16.83
C PRO A 587 5.52 -26.62 -18.13
N LYS A 588 5.24 -26.02 -19.30
CA LYS A 588 5.26 -26.71 -20.60
C LYS A 588 6.66 -26.96 -21.18
N GLY A 589 7.71 -26.50 -20.50
CA GLY A 589 9.09 -26.61 -20.93
C GLY A 589 9.70 -25.24 -21.26
N ASP A 590 10.78 -25.27 -22.04
CA ASP A 590 11.60 -24.11 -22.36
C ASP A 590 11.60 -23.94 -23.89
N ILE A 591 11.26 -22.73 -24.36
CA ILE A 591 11.39 -22.33 -25.76
C ILE A 591 12.55 -21.36 -25.87
N MET A 592 13.52 -21.68 -26.73
CA MET A 592 14.58 -20.74 -27.11
C MET A 592 14.00 -19.70 -28.08
N LEU A 593 13.85 -18.46 -27.64
CA LEU A 593 13.37 -17.34 -28.45
C LEU A 593 14.49 -16.75 -29.31
N ALA A 594 15.72 -16.70 -28.77
CA ALA A 594 16.93 -16.38 -29.53
C ALA A 594 18.16 -16.99 -28.86
N ASP A 595 18.99 -17.67 -29.66
CA ASP A 595 20.35 -18.04 -29.29
C ASP A 595 21.29 -16.88 -29.66
N PHE A 596 22.02 -16.37 -28.68
CA PHE A 596 22.97 -15.27 -28.84
C PHE A 596 24.41 -15.75 -29.13
N SER A 597 24.61 -17.04 -29.42
CA SER A 597 25.86 -17.55 -30.03
C SER A 597 26.06 -17.04 -31.47
N HIS A 598 24.98 -16.58 -32.11
CA HIS A 598 24.97 -15.89 -33.39
C HIS A 598 24.04 -14.67 -33.33
N GLN A 599 24.09 -13.82 -34.37
CA GLN A 599 23.13 -12.73 -34.49
C GLN A 599 21.73 -13.31 -34.80
N PRO A 600 20.65 -12.93 -34.09
CA PRO A 600 19.31 -13.44 -34.39
C PRO A 600 18.78 -12.92 -35.73
N GLU A 601 17.98 -13.72 -36.44
CA GLU A 601 17.47 -13.37 -37.79
C GLU A 601 16.54 -12.14 -37.80
N ASN A 602 15.65 -12.02 -36.80
CA ASN A 602 14.69 -10.91 -36.67
C ASN A 602 15.17 -9.86 -35.65
N PHE A 603 16.46 -9.53 -35.69
CA PHE A 603 17.11 -8.66 -34.74
C PHE A 603 17.21 -7.22 -35.24
N LYS A 604 16.85 -6.24 -34.39
CA LYS A 604 17.01 -4.82 -34.68
C LYS A 604 17.64 -4.13 -33.47
N VAL A 605 18.59 -3.24 -33.74
CA VAL A 605 19.19 -2.38 -32.71
C VAL A 605 18.85 -0.94 -33.04
N THR A 606 18.24 -0.25 -32.09
CA THR A 606 18.05 1.19 -32.15
C THR A 606 18.72 1.86 -30.96
N ARG A 607 19.07 3.15 -31.08
CA ARG A 607 19.61 3.94 -29.96
C ARG A 607 18.92 5.28 -29.80
N ARG A 608 19.03 5.86 -28.62
CA ARG A 608 18.61 7.24 -28.30
C ARG A 608 19.50 7.82 -27.21
N LYS A 609 19.73 9.13 -27.21
CA LYS A 609 20.45 9.79 -26.13
C LYS A 609 19.70 9.70 -24.78
N LEU A 610 20.42 9.46 -23.68
CA LEU A 610 19.87 9.51 -22.33
C LEU A 610 19.52 10.96 -21.96
N SER A 611 20.38 11.90 -22.35
CA SER A 611 20.20 13.36 -22.23
C SER A 611 19.00 13.92 -23.01
N ASP A 612 18.51 13.21 -24.03
CA ASP A 612 17.31 13.55 -24.78
C ASP A 612 16.26 12.42 -24.74
N PRO A 613 15.52 12.28 -23.63
CA PRO A 613 14.54 11.21 -23.45
C PRO A 613 13.29 11.37 -24.33
N ASN A 614 13.12 12.48 -25.02
CA ASN A 614 12.03 12.70 -25.98
C ASN A 614 12.52 12.59 -27.43
N GLY A 615 13.82 12.40 -27.64
CA GLY A 615 14.43 12.16 -28.94
C GLY A 615 13.89 10.92 -29.63
N LYS A 616 14.11 10.87 -30.94
CA LYS A 616 13.74 9.71 -31.76
C LYS A 616 14.75 8.58 -31.53
N TRP A 617 14.26 7.35 -31.63
CA TRP A 617 15.12 6.17 -31.71
C TRP A 617 15.68 6.06 -33.13
N GLU A 618 17.00 5.97 -33.24
CA GLU A 618 17.74 5.83 -34.48
C GLU A 618 18.09 4.37 -34.73
N THR A 619 17.83 3.85 -35.93
CA THR A 619 18.28 2.51 -36.34
C THR A 619 19.78 2.50 -36.54
N MET A 620 20.46 1.48 -36.00
CA MET A 620 21.91 1.32 -36.13
C MET A 620 22.28 0.41 -37.31
N ASP A 621 23.09 0.94 -38.23
CA ASP A 621 23.71 0.20 -39.33
C ASP A 621 25.12 0.76 -39.62
N PRO A 622 26.22 0.02 -39.35
CA PRO A 622 26.23 -1.33 -38.79
C PRO A 622 25.73 -1.38 -37.34
N MET A 623 25.19 -2.53 -36.93
CA MET A 623 24.77 -2.75 -35.53
C MET A 623 26.00 -2.80 -34.61
N PRO A 624 25.93 -2.25 -33.38
CA PRO A 624 27.04 -2.21 -32.42
C PRO A 624 27.20 -3.56 -31.68
N VAL A 625 27.14 -4.67 -32.42
CA VAL A 625 27.16 -6.04 -31.87
C VAL A 625 28.21 -6.89 -32.56
N ALA A 626 28.77 -7.85 -31.83
CA ALA A 626 29.73 -8.81 -32.35
C ALA A 626 29.56 -10.18 -31.67
N ILE A 627 29.89 -11.26 -32.38
CA ILE A 627 30.01 -12.58 -31.77
C ILE A 627 31.43 -12.76 -31.26
N VAL A 628 31.57 -13.02 -29.96
CA VAL A 628 32.87 -13.18 -29.30
C VAL A 628 32.89 -14.43 -28.44
N ASN A 629 34.08 -15.00 -28.22
CA ASN A 629 34.25 -16.03 -27.20
C ASN A 629 34.41 -15.38 -25.83
N LYS A 630 33.46 -15.65 -24.92
CA LYS A 630 33.51 -15.19 -23.52
C LYS A 630 33.34 -16.38 -22.60
N ASP A 631 34.32 -16.59 -21.72
CA ASP A 631 34.35 -17.70 -20.74
C ASP A 631 34.09 -19.07 -21.41
N GLY A 632 34.66 -19.29 -22.59
CA GLY A 632 34.61 -20.57 -23.33
C GLY A 632 33.36 -20.81 -24.18
N ARG A 633 32.47 -19.81 -24.35
CA ARG A 633 31.28 -19.90 -25.21
C ARG A 633 31.17 -18.71 -26.14
N GLU A 634 30.61 -18.92 -27.33
CA GLU A 634 30.22 -17.84 -28.23
C GLU A 634 29.01 -17.10 -27.66
N VAL A 635 29.07 -15.76 -27.67
CA VAL A 635 28.07 -14.86 -27.10
C VAL A 635 27.96 -13.59 -27.93
N LEU A 636 26.81 -12.90 -27.81
CA LEU A 636 26.60 -11.60 -28.41
C LEU A 636 27.18 -10.52 -27.48
N GLU A 637 28.28 -9.90 -27.88
CA GLU A 637 28.79 -8.67 -27.30
C GLU A 637 28.01 -7.47 -27.88
N VAL A 638 27.63 -6.54 -27.01
CA VAL A 638 27.00 -5.27 -27.36
C VAL A 638 27.85 -4.16 -26.76
N ILE A 639 28.27 -3.21 -27.60
CA ILE A 639 28.97 -2.00 -27.16
C ILE A 639 27.92 -0.93 -26.86
N VAL A 640 28.00 -0.35 -25.66
CA VAL A 640 27.05 0.65 -25.17
C VAL A 640 27.78 1.97 -24.95
N GLU A 641 27.60 2.91 -25.88
CA GLU A 641 28.18 4.26 -25.82
C GLU A 641 27.69 5.06 -24.59
N PRO A 642 28.54 5.94 -24.01
CA PRO A 642 28.11 6.90 -23.00
C PRO A 642 27.02 7.83 -23.53
N ASP A 643 26.12 8.26 -22.65
CA ASP A 643 24.92 9.06 -22.93
C ASP A 643 23.94 8.41 -23.93
N PHE A 644 24.03 7.10 -24.20
CA PHE A 644 23.07 6.40 -25.07
C PHE A 644 22.31 5.26 -24.38
N SER A 645 21.06 5.10 -24.77
CA SER A 645 20.21 3.93 -24.52
C SER A 645 20.08 3.15 -25.82
N TYR A 646 20.33 1.84 -25.77
CA TYR A 646 20.11 0.92 -26.88
C TYR A 646 18.90 0.03 -26.60
N ALA A 647 18.09 -0.20 -27.62
CA ALA A 647 16.98 -1.13 -27.61
C ALA A 647 17.26 -2.26 -28.60
N LEU A 648 17.50 -3.45 -28.06
CA LEU A 648 17.81 -4.67 -28.79
C LEU A 648 16.51 -5.48 -28.95
N ARG A 649 15.84 -5.30 -30.08
CA ARG A 649 14.56 -5.92 -30.36
C ARG A 649 14.75 -7.25 -31.08
N VAL A 650 14.27 -8.32 -30.47
CA VAL A 650 14.15 -9.66 -31.04
C VAL A 650 12.68 -9.88 -31.44
N GLY A 651 12.43 -10.09 -32.73
CA GLY A 651 11.14 -10.57 -33.21
C GLY A 651 10.94 -12.05 -32.89
N VAL A 652 9.80 -12.40 -32.32
CA VAL A 652 9.45 -13.77 -31.92
C VAL A 652 8.32 -14.27 -32.83
N SER A 653 8.37 -15.53 -33.25
CA SER A 653 7.23 -16.16 -33.92
C SER A 653 6.02 -16.16 -32.99
N HIS A 654 4.83 -15.85 -33.50
CA HIS A 654 3.61 -15.71 -32.70
C HIS A 654 3.42 -16.87 -31.69
N GLN A 655 3.63 -16.59 -30.39
CA GLN A 655 3.47 -17.56 -29.31
C GLN A 655 2.23 -17.22 -28.48
N GLU A 656 1.19 -18.05 -28.54
CA GLU A 656 0.01 -17.95 -27.65
C GLU A 656 0.14 -18.94 -26.51
N PHE A 657 -0.08 -18.47 -25.28
CA PHE A 657 0.02 -19.30 -24.09
C PHE A 657 -0.68 -18.69 -22.89
N ASN A 658 -0.96 -19.53 -21.90
CA ASN A 658 -1.47 -19.09 -20.60
C ASN A 658 -0.32 -18.71 -19.65
N LEU A 659 -0.38 -17.50 -19.09
CA LEU A 659 0.66 -16.92 -18.23
C LEU A 659 0.85 -17.65 -16.89
N ALA A 660 -0.13 -18.45 -16.45
CA ALA A 660 -0.05 -19.21 -15.21
C ALA A 660 0.25 -20.70 -15.44
N GLU A 661 -0.33 -21.29 -16.48
CA GLU A 661 -0.27 -22.75 -16.69
C GLU A 661 0.81 -23.19 -17.68
N ASP A 662 1.17 -22.35 -18.66
CA ASP A 662 1.99 -22.77 -19.80
C ASP A 662 3.43 -22.27 -19.70
N TYR A 663 3.59 -20.97 -19.90
CA TYR A 663 4.86 -20.27 -19.80
C TYR A 663 4.67 -19.06 -18.89
N THR A 664 5.49 -19.03 -17.85
CA THR A 664 5.29 -18.10 -16.74
C THR A 664 6.38 -17.06 -16.70
N ARG A 665 7.46 -17.23 -17.49
CA ARG A 665 8.63 -16.35 -17.47
C ARG A 665 9.27 -16.14 -18.83
N VAL A 666 9.81 -14.95 -19.03
CA VAL A 666 10.83 -14.69 -20.07
C VAL A 666 12.16 -14.45 -19.35
N SER A 667 13.22 -15.13 -19.78
CA SER A 667 14.54 -15.03 -19.15
C SER A 667 15.67 -14.93 -20.16
N PHE A 668 16.76 -14.28 -19.79
CA PHE A 668 18.01 -14.25 -20.56
C PHE A 668 19.21 -14.18 -19.63
N ASP A 669 20.37 -14.64 -20.11
CA ASP A 669 21.62 -14.59 -19.36
C ASP A 669 22.46 -13.41 -19.85
N PHE A 670 23.07 -12.66 -18.93
CA PHE A 670 23.92 -11.52 -19.26
C PHE A 670 25.15 -11.40 -18.36
N LYS A 671 26.16 -10.68 -18.86
CA LYS A 671 27.35 -10.25 -18.11
C LYS A 671 27.73 -8.84 -18.56
N GLY A 672 27.99 -7.93 -17.62
CA GLY A 672 28.38 -6.55 -17.91
C GLY A 672 29.86 -6.30 -17.69
N ILE A 673 30.47 -5.45 -18.52
CA ILE A 673 31.73 -4.77 -18.24
C ILE A 673 31.47 -3.28 -18.24
N SER A 674 31.69 -2.63 -17.09
CA SER A 674 31.61 -1.19 -16.94
C SER A 674 32.85 -0.64 -16.24
N SER A 675 33.12 0.65 -16.43
CA SER A 675 34.11 1.38 -15.62
C SER A 675 33.68 1.51 -14.15
N GLU A 676 32.37 1.39 -13.88
CA GLU A 676 31.82 1.30 -12.53
C GLU A 676 31.90 -0.14 -12.00
N PRO A 677 32.29 -0.36 -10.73
CA PRO A 677 32.39 -1.71 -10.16
C PRO A 677 31.02 -2.40 -9.95
N TYR A 678 29.94 -1.63 -9.95
CA TYR A 678 28.56 -2.10 -9.71
C TYR A 678 27.65 -1.79 -10.88
N LEU A 679 26.62 -2.61 -11.09
CA LEU A 679 25.55 -2.28 -12.03
C LEU A 679 24.89 -0.96 -11.61
N ARG A 680 24.76 -0.02 -12.56
CA ARG A 680 23.97 1.20 -12.37
C ARG A 680 22.48 0.84 -12.37
N TYR A 681 21.63 1.62 -11.69
CA TYR A 681 20.21 1.30 -11.52
C TYR A 681 19.26 2.42 -11.89
N ARG A 682 18.01 2.01 -12.13
CA ARG A 682 16.93 2.89 -12.50
C ARG A 682 16.46 3.76 -11.34
N GLN A 683 16.60 5.07 -11.55
CA GLN A 683 16.03 6.11 -10.71
C GLN A 683 14.65 6.49 -11.27
N GLY A 684 13.60 6.42 -10.46
CA GLY A 684 12.36 7.16 -10.73
C GLY A 684 11.04 6.37 -10.79
N TRP A 685 9.96 7.14 -10.61
CA TRP A 685 8.56 6.69 -10.48
C TRP A 685 7.85 6.43 -11.81
N ARG A 686 8.41 6.92 -12.94
CA ARG A 686 7.77 6.91 -14.26
C ARG A 686 8.34 5.83 -15.16
N TYR A 687 7.46 4.93 -15.62
CA TYR A 687 7.71 3.89 -16.63
C TYR A 687 8.30 4.48 -17.92
N GLY A 688 9.28 3.81 -18.52
CA GLY A 688 9.83 4.23 -19.81
C GLY A 688 10.78 5.42 -19.81
N GLN A 689 11.05 6.09 -18.68
CA GLN A 689 12.08 7.15 -18.63
C GLN A 689 13.45 6.58 -19.00
N THR A 690 14.01 7.06 -20.11
CA THR A 690 15.33 6.65 -20.60
C THR A 690 16.47 7.37 -19.92
N GLY A 691 16.26 8.29 -18.98
CA GLY A 691 17.35 8.93 -18.24
C GLY A 691 18.00 8.06 -17.15
N SER A 692 17.62 6.79 -17.06
CA SER A 692 18.14 5.83 -16.08
C SER A 692 19.52 5.32 -16.50
N PRO A 693 20.54 5.31 -15.63
CA PRO A 693 21.89 4.87 -16.01
C PRO A 693 22.06 3.34 -16.07
N ALA A 694 21.01 2.52 -15.91
CA ALA A 694 21.15 1.08 -15.74
C ALA A 694 21.68 0.32 -16.97
N LEU A 695 22.82 -0.39 -16.82
CA LEU A 695 23.49 -1.07 -17.94
C LEU A 695 22.60 -2.10 -18.64
N VAL A 696 21.78 -2.83 -17.87
CA VAL A 696 20.64 -3.59 -18.39
C VAL A 696 19.40 -3.03 -17.68
N SER A 697 18.67 -2.12 -18.35
CA SER A 697 17.62 -1.34 -17.69
C SER A 697 16.29 -2.07 -17.65
N ASP A 698 15.78 -2.48 -18.81
CA ASP A 698 14.43 -2.99 -18.95
C ASP A 698 14.36 -4.12 -19.99
N MET A 699 13.50 -5.09 -19.74
CA MET A 699 12.93 -5.96 -20.76
C MET A 699 11.53 -5.44 -21.12
N ILE A 700 11.27 -5.30 -22.41
CA ILE A 700 10.00 -4.77 -22.93
C ILE A 700 9.36 -5.82 -23.82
N LEU A 701 8.19 -6.30 -23.42
CA LEU A 701 7.45 -7.33 -24.16
C LEU A 701 6.44 -6.66 -25.11
N ASN A 702 6.38 -7.15 -26.35
CA ASN A 702 5.52 -6.63 -27.42
C ASN A 702 5.62 -5.11 -27.59
N ASP A 703 6.84 -4.59 -27.42
CA ASP A 703 7.18 -3.16 -27.53
C ASP A 703 6.43 -2.24 -26.56
N ARG A 704 5.72 -2.80 -25.57
CA ARG A 704 4.88 -2.06 -24.62
C ARG A 704 5.16 -2.39 -23.17
N THR A 705 5.08 -3.66 -22.78
CA THR A 705 5.08 -4.03 -21.36
C THR A 705 6.48 -4.00 -20.77
N VAL A 706 6.76 -2.95 -20.00
CA VAL A 706 8.09 -2.67 -19.44
C VAL A 706 8.28 -3.40 -18.12
N VAL A 707 9.41 -4.08 -17.97
CA VAL A 707 9.82 -4.81 -16.77
C VAL A 707 11.32 -4.56 -16.52
N PRO A 708 11.79 -4.21 -15.32
CA PRO A 708 13.20 -4.21 -14.98
C PRO A 708 13.81 -5.57 -15.25
N SER A 709 15.05 -5.56 -15.70
CA SER A 709 15.80 -6.77 -16.01
C SER A 709 16.37 -7.48 -14.75
N HIS A 710 16.21 -6.89 -13.55
CA HIS A 710 16.80 -7.40 -12.31
C HIS A 710 15.83 -8.32 -11.55
N ASP A 711 16.32 -9.45 -11.02
CA ASP A 711 15.67 -10.43 -10.13
C ASP A 711 14.18 -10.18 -9.84
N VAL A 712 13.33 -10.26 -10.87
CA VAL A 712 11.92 -9.91 -10.73
C VAL A 712 11.29 -11.06 -9.98
N ARG A 713 10.98 -10.78 -8.71
CA ARG A 713 10.22 -11.66 -7.84
C ARG A 713 8.92 -12.07 -8.51
N GLY A 714 8.51 -13.28 -8.18
CA GLY A 714 7.27 -13.82 -8.64
C GLY A 714 7.23 -15.30 -8.36
N GLY A 715 6.05 -15.75 -7.99
CA GLY A 715 5.62 -17.12 -7.94
C GLY A 715 4.15 -17.15 -8.32
N ILE A 716 3.61 -18.33 -8.45
CA ILE A 716 2.18 -18.56 -8.63
C ILE A 716 1.72 -19.34 -7.43
N LEU A 717 0.70 -18.86 -6.74
CA LEU A 717 0.15 -19.52 -5.57
C LEU A 717 -0.49 -20.85 -6.03
N ASP A 718 -0.04 -21.96 -5.46
CA ASP A 718 -0.78 -23.21 -5.58
C ASP A 718 -2.02 -23.11 -4.70
N LEU A 719 -3.17 -22.88 -5.32
CA LEU A 719 -4.44 -22.69 -4.62
C LEU A 719 -4.82 -23.87 -3.73
N ASN A 720 -4.39 -25.09 -4.04
CA ASN A 720 -4.72 -26.28 -3.25
C ASN A 720 -3.82 -26.45 -2.02
N SER A 721 -2.67 -25.77 -2.00
CA SER A 721 -1.72 -25.83 -0.87
C SER A 721 -2.09 -24.95 0.31
N VAL A 722 -3.02 -24.00 0.13
CA VAL A 722 -3.40 -23.07 1.18
C VAL A 722 -4.30 -23.76 2.19
N LEU A 723 -3.76 -23.99 3.38
CA LEU A 723 -4.41 -24.66 4.50
C LEU A 723 -4.39 -23.76 5.73
N VAL A 724 -5.43 -23.90 6.54
CA VAL A 724 -5.53 -23.28 7.86
C VAL A 724 -6.24 -24.24 8.81
N GLU A 725 -5.73 -24.37 10.03
CA GLU A 725 -6.27 -25.26 11.05
C GLU A 725 -6.10 -24.63 12.44
N ASP A 726 -7.12 -24.73 13.29
CA ASP A 726 -7.02 -24.40 14.72
C ASP A 726 -7.20 -25.68 15.55
N ARG A 727 -6.35 -25.89 16.56
CA ARG A 727 -6.47 -26.99 17.52
C ARG A 727 -5.89 -26.55 18.86
N ASP A 728 -6.60 -26.83 19.95
CA ASP A 728 -6.14 -26.56 21.33
C ASP A 728 -5.65 -25.11 21.58
N ARG A 729 -6.32 -24.11 20.97
CA ARG A 729 -5.95 -22.68 20.99
C ARG A 729 -4.65 -22.32 20.26
N ASP A 730 -4.15 -23.25 19.45
CA ASP A 730 -3.03 -23.03 18.54
C ASP A 730 -3.53 -22.96 17.09
N SER A 731 -2.84 -22.20 16.26
CA SER A 731 -3.23 -21.92 14.87
C SER A 731 -2.12 -22.32 13.91
N PHE A 732 -2.45 -23.15 12.92
CA PHE A 732 -1.57 -23.58 11.85
C PHE A 732 -2.02 -22.98 10.52
N GLY A 733 -1.06 -22.63 9.66
CA GLY A 733 -1.34 -22.41 8.26
C GLY A 733 -0.17 -22.72 7.34
N SER A 734 -0.51 -23.02 6.10
CA SER A 734 0.42 -23.44 5.05
C SER A 734 0.07 -22.79 3.73
N PHE A 735 1.07 -22.52 2.90
CA PHE A 735 0.91 -22.20 1.48
C PHE A 735 2.18 -22.56 0.68
N THR A 736 1.99 -22.76 -0.62
CA THR A 736 3.06 -23.05 -1.57
C THR A 736 2.98 -22.11 -2.78
N TYR A 737 4.12 -21.53 -3.14
CA TYR A 737 4.33 -20.87 -4.42
C TYR A 737 5.16 -21.77 -5.34
N ARG A 738 4.64 -22.01 -6.54
CA ARG A 738 5.42 -22.57 -7.64
C ARG A 738 6.07 -21.46 -8.45
N ASN A 739 7.16 -21.78 -9.13
CA ASN A 739 7.97 -20.86 -9.90
C ASN A 739 8.49 -19.65 -9.09
N TYR A 740 8.77 -19.83 -7.79
CA TYR A 740 9.19 -18.76 -6.88
C TYR A 740 10.64 -18.31 -7.17
N PHE A 741 10.82 -17.09 -7.68
CA PHE A 741 12.08 -16.50 -8.20
C PHE A 741 12.66 -17.14 -9.48
N GLY A 742 12.26 -18.35 -9.84
CA GLY A 742 12.80 -19.15 -10.93
C GLY A 742 11.72 -20.05 -11.51
N ALA A 743 11.78 -20.41 -12.79
CA ALA A 743 10.90 -21.47 -13.27
C ALA A 743 11.21 -22.80 -12.56
N ARG A 744 10.15 -23.57 -12.25
CA ARG A 744 10.19 -24.88 -11.58
C ARG A 744 10.78 -24.91 -10.16
N SER A 745 11.10 -23.75 -9.58
CA SER A 745 11.37 -23.69 -8.15
C SER A 745 10.06 -23.73 -7.35
N ILE A 746 10.15 -24.17 -6.10
CA ILE A 746 9.01 -24.27 -5.20
C ILE A 746 9.41 -23.65 -3.86
N TRP A 747 8.51 -22.85 -3.29
CA TRP A 747 8.61 -22.40 -1.91
C TRP A 747 7.33 -22.77 -1.18
N THR A 748 7.47 -23.57 -0.12
CA THR A 748 6.39 -23.86 0.84
C THR A 748 6.74 -23.21 2.17
N ARG A 749 5.74 -22.58 2.80
CA ARG A 749 5.84 -22.06 4.16
C ARG A 749 4.77 -22.70 5.02
N HIS A 750 5.22 -23.37 6.08
CA HIS A 750 4.39 -23.82 7.19
C HIS A 750 4.58 -22.87 8.37
N THR A 751 3.49 -22.47 9.01
CA THR A 751 3.52 -21.56 10.16
C THR A 751 2.60 -22.07 11.25
N LEU A 752 3.12 -22.14 12.47
CA LEU A 752 2.37 -22.45 13.67
C LEU A 752 2.46 -21.29 14.65
N LEU A 753 1.32 -20.77 15.08
CA LEU A 753 1.18 -19.75 16.11
C LEU A 753 0.57 -20.41 17.36
N THR A 754 1.33 -20.45 18.45
CA THR A 754 0.84 -21.07 19.69
C THR A 754 -0.03 -20.12 20.49
N GLN A 755 -0.83 -20.64 21.44
CA GLN A 755 -1.62 -19.82 22.37
C GLN A 755 -0.76 -18.89 23.23
N GLU A 756 0.50 -19.25 23.49
CA GLU A 756 1.49 -18.43 24.20
C GLU A 756 2.05 -17.30 23.31
N GLY A 757 1.70 -17.30 22.04
CA GLY A 757 2.12 -16.34 21.04
C GLY A 757 3.45 -16.68 20.38
N ILE A 758 3.99 -17.89 20.53
CA ILE A 758 5.21 -18.30 19.83
C ILE A 758 4.87 -18.55 18.36
N LEU A 759 5.63 -17.95 17.44
CA LEU A 759 5.48 -18.19 16.01
C LEU A 759 6.63 -19.07 15.50
N VAL A 760 6.30 -20.27 15.03
CA VAL A 760 7.24 -21.22 14.41
C VAL A 760 7.01 -21.22 12.91
N VAL A 761 8.05 -20.91 12.14
CA VAL A 761 7.99 -20.81 10.68
C VAL A 761 9.00 -21.77 10.06
N GLN A 762 8.51 -22.71 9.26
CA GLN A 762 9.32 -23.63 8.47
C GLN A 762 9.19 -23.26 6.99
N ASP A 763 10.29 -22.78 6.41
CA ASP A 763 10.39 -22.50 4.99
C ASP A 763 11.10 -23.66 4.28
N ILE A 764 10.47 -24.19 3.24
CA ILE A 764 10.99 -25.29 2.41
C ILE A 764 11.15 -24.76 0.99
N TYR A 765 12.39 -24.72 0.52
CA TYR A 765 12.71 -24.26 -0.83
C TYR A 765 13.33 -25.36 -1.67
N VAL A 766 12.77 -25.59 -2.85
CA VAL A 766 13.34 -26.48 -3.88
C VAL A 766 13.75 -25.61 -5.06
N ALA A 767 15.05 -25.57 -5.36
CA ALA A 767 15.56 -24.76 -6.45
C ALA A 767 15.24 -25.40 -7.81
N GLY A 768 14.88 -24.56 -8.78
CA GLY A 768 14.89 -24.92 -10.20
C GLY A 768 16.28 -24.69 -10.81
N SER A 769 16.44 -25.02 -12.09
CA SER A 769 17.71 -24.78 -12.81
C SER A 769 18.04 -23.29 -12.99
N GLU A 770 17.04 -22.40 -12.93
CA GLU A 770 17.28 -20.94 -12.99
C GLU A 770 17.89 -20.36 -11.71
N THR A 771 17.77 -21.07 -10.59
CA THR A 771 18.19 -20.62 -9.25
C THR A 771 19.24 -21.55 -8.64
N GLU A 772 19.84 -22.42 -9.44
CA GLU A 772 20.90 -23.32 -8.99
C GLU A 772 22.14 -22.50 -8.58
N GLY A 773 22.74 -22.82 -7.43
CA GLY A 773 23.89 -22.09 -6.90
C GLY A 773 23.56 -20.72 -6.30
N TYR A 774 22.28 -20.33 -6.28
CA TYR A 774 21.85 -19.08 -5.66
C TYR A 774 21.86 -19.20 -4.14
N ARG A 775 21.98 -18.06 -3.45
CA ARG A 775 21.75 -17.96 -2.01
C ARG A 775 20.26 -17.83 -1.76
N VAL A 776 19.72 -18.65 -0.85
CA VAL A 776 18.35 -18.54 -0.37
C VAL A 776 18.33 -18.42 1.15
N GLY A 777 17.33 -17.74 1.70
CA GLY A 777 16.97 -17.90 3.10
C GLY A 777 16.00 -16.85 3.63
N PRO A 778 15.50 -17.02 4.86
CA PRO A 778 14.51 -16.15 5.45
C PRO A 778 15.14 -14.81 5.85
N ILE A 779 14.37 -13.74 5.67
CA ILE A 779 14.67 -12.40 6.16
C ILE A 779 13.55 -12.00 7.11
N TRP A 780 13.90 -11.45 8.27
CA TRP A 780 12.98 -10.92 9.27
C TRP A 780 13.31 -9.44 9.52
N CYS A 781 12.32 -8.56 9.34
CA CYS A 781 12.46 -7.12 9.49
C CYS A 781 12.14 -6.72 10.92
N LEU A 782 13.18 -6.46 11.70
CA LEU A 782 13.05 -6.16 13.11
C LEU A 782 13.26 -4.68 13.37
N ARG A 783 12.55 -4.11 14.34
CA ARG A 783 12.80 -2.74 14.78
C ARG A 783 14.24 -2.59 15.29
N ALA A 784 14.92 -1.51 14.92
CA ALA A 784 16.23 -1.21 15.48
C ALA A 784 16.11 -0.66 16.91
N ASP A 785 17.07 -0.98 17.78
CA ASP A 785 17.25 -0.28 19.05
C ASP A 785 17.74 1.15 18.80
N GLY A 786 17.26 2.08 19.61
CA GLY A 786 17.57 3.50 19.44
C GLY A 786 16.74 4.39 20.36
N GLN A 787 16.95 5.69 20.24
CA GLN A 787 16.25 6.70 21.01
C GLN A 787 15.79 7.84 20.10
N TRP A 788 14.67 8.45 20.48
CA TRP A 788 14.22 9.66 19.82
C TRP A 788 15.06 10.84 20.32
N ILE A 789 15.58 11.61 19.36
CA ILE A 789 16.22 12.89 19.57
C ILE A 789 15.31 13.97 18.97
N GLU A 790 15.17 15.08 19.68
CA GLU A 790 14.29 16.18 19.31
C GLU A 790 15.10 17.47 19.25
N GLY A 791 14.71 18.37 18.36
CA GLY A 791 15.28 19.69 18.26
C GLY A 791 14.33 20.68 17.61
N GLN A 792 14.78 21.92 17.49
CA GLN A 792 14.02 22.98 16.86
C GLN A 792 14.85 23.57 15.73
N HIS A 793 14.25 23.69 14.54
CA HIS A 793 14.82 24.43 13.43
C HIS A 793 14.83 25.93 13.74
N GLU A 794 15.70 26.68 13.06
CA GLU A 794 15.81 28.15 13.21
C GLU A 794 14.50 28.90 12.90
N ASP A 795 13.61 28.29 12.11
CA ASP A 795 12.28 28.81 11.75
C ASP A 795 11.19 28.49 12.80
N GLY A 796 11.56 27.83 13.90
CA GLY A 796 10.67 27.48 15.00
C GLY A 796 10.01 26.11 14.88
N HIS A 797 10.15 25.40 13.75
CA HIS A 797 9.59 24.05 13.59
C HIS A 797 10.34 23.02 14.42
N GLN A 798 9.61 22.26 15.25
CA GLN A 798 10.18 21.12 15.95
C GLN A 798 10.45 19.98 14.97
N TRP A 799 11.58 19.31 15.13
CA TRP A 799 11.91 18.09 14.44
C TRP A 799 12.19 16.99 15.46
N ARG A 800 11.93 15.76 15.04
CA ARG A 800 12.19 14.55 15.81
C ARG A 800 12.83 13.53 14.88
N LYS A 801 13.93 12.93 15.32
CA LYS A 801 14.67 11.89 14.57
C LYS A 801 14.96 10.73 15.50
N PHE A 802 14.90 9.51 14.99
CA PHE A 802 15.29 8.33 15.75
C PHE A 802 16.77 8.02 15.49
N GLU A 803 17.58 8.09 16.53
CA GLU A 803 19.01 7.76 16.48
C GLU A 803 19.20 6.32 16.94
N ASN A 804 19.77 5.49 16.08
CA ASN A 804 19.89 4.06 16.33
C ASN A 804 21.23 3.68 16.93
N VAL A 805 21.21 2.55 17.60
CA VAL A 805 22.41 1.77 17.89
C VAL A 805 22.69 0.88 16.68
N PRO A 806 23.88 0.97 16.04
CA PRO A 806 24.27 0.03 15.00
C PRO A 806 24.23 -1.40 15.53
N PRO A 807 23.75 -2.38 14.74
CA PRO A 807 23.70 -3.77 15.18
C PRO A 807 25.10 -4.30 15.49
N THR A 808 25.26 -4.93 16.65
CA THR A 808 26.50 -5.64 17.03
C THR A 808 26.29 -7.13 16.80
N HIS A 809 26.49 -7.56 15.55
CA HIS A 809 26.31 -8.96 15.16
C HIS A 809 27.67 -9.61 14.84
N ASP A 810 27.91 -10.78 15.44
CA ASP A 810 28.99 -11.66 15.01
C ASP A 810 28.43 -12.65 13.98
N ASN A 811 29.14 -12.90 12.87
CA ASN A 811 28.67 -13.73 11.76
C ASN A 811 28.34 -15.20 12.13
N ARG A 812 28.50 -15.61 13.39
CA ARG A 812 28.16 -16.94 13.91
C ARG A 812 26.85 -16.95 14.69
N ARG A 813 26.36 -15.79 15.15
CA ARG A 813 25.11 -15.68 15.90
C ARG A 813 23.90 -15.88 14.99
N HIS A 814 23.07 -16.85 15.33
CA HIS A 814 21.88 -17.23 14.58
C HIS A 814 20.58 -16.81 15.27
N TRP A 815 20.66 -15.88 16.22
CA TRP A 815 19.52 -15.32 16.93
C TRP A 815 19.63 -13.80 17.05
N PHE A 816 18.48 -13.13 17.13
CA PHE A 816 18.36 -11.68 17.09
C PHE A 816 17.21 -11.24 17.96
N ASP A 817 17.40 -10.25 18.83
CA ASP A 817 16.31 -9.65 19.57
C ASP A 817 16.09 -8.19 19.17
N ALA A 818 14.85 -7.72 19.34
CA ALA A 818 14.45 -6.38 18.97
C ALA A 818 13.26 -5.88 19.78
N PRO A 819 13.10 -4.56 19.97
CA PRO A 819 11.91 -3.99 20.57
C PRO A 819 10.67 -4.17 19.67
N ALA A 820 9.48 -4.22 20.27
CA ALA A 820 8.23 -4.18 19.51
C ALA A 820 8.07 -2.84 18.75
N PHE A 821 7.38 -2.85 17.62
CA PHE A 821 7.05 -1.64 16.84
C PHE A 821 6.04 -0.73 17.52
N ASP A 822 5.10 -1.31 18.26
CA ASP A 822 4.00 -0.57 18.86
C ASP A 822 3.40 -1.31 20.06
N HIS A 823 2.69 -0.57 20.91
CA HIS A 823 2.03 -1.08 22.11
C HIS A 823 0.64 -0.49 22.26
N ALA A 824 -0.28 -1.31 22.78
CA ALA A 824 -1.61 -0.86 23.12
C ALA A 824 -1.56 0.19 24.23
N SER A 825 -2.52 1.12 24.25
CA SER A 825 -2.50 2.26 25.17
C SER A 825 -2.50 1.87 26.66
N TRP A 826 -3.07 0.71 27.02
CA TRP A 826 -3.07 0.21 28.40
C TRP A 826 -1.78 -0.55 28.77
N LYS A 827 -0.90 -0.84 27.81
CA LYS A 827 0.29 -1.67 28.02
C LYS A 827 1.45 -0.83 28.56
N LYS A 828 1.65 -0.88 29.88
CA LYS A 828 2.77 -0.19 30.56
C LYS A 828 4.13 -0.88 30.34
N GLY A 829 4.15 -2.22 30.38
CA GLY A 829 5.37 -3.00 30.18
C GLY A 829 5.69 -3.14 28.70
N LYS A 830 6.92 -2.78 28.32
CA LYS A 830 7.40 -2.93 26.94
C LYS A 830 7.68 -4.40 26.61
N LYS A 831 7.52 -4.72 25.34
CA LYS A 831 7.74 -6.06 24.79
C LYS A 831 8.89 -6.00 23.79
N ARG A 832 9.63 -7.09 23.73
CA ARG A 832 10.65 -7.39 22.73
C ARG A 832 10.27 -8.70 22.02
N VAL A 833 10.95 -8.98 20.92
CA VAL A 833 10.82 -10.22 20.15
C VAL A 833 12.20 -10.81 19.95
N LEU A 834 12.32 -12.13 20.13
CA LEU A 834 13.51 -12.91 19.80
C LEU A 834 13.21 -13.72 18.54
N VAL A 835 14.03 -13.54 17.50
CA VAL A 835 14.05 -14.40 16.32
C VAL A 835 15.25 -15.31 16.43
N TYR A 836 15.01 -16.61 16.57
CA TYR A 836 16.02 -17.66 16.53
C TYR A 836 15.91 -18.44 15.23
N ILE A 837 16.99 -18.57 14.47
CA ILE A 837 17.03 -19.36 13.24
C ILE A 837 17.88 -20.60 13.48
N HIS A 838 17.35 -21.78 13.19
CA HIS A 838 18.07 -23.03 13.46
C HIS A 838 19.49 -23.06 12.84
N PRO A 839 20.53 -23.40 13.62
CA PRO A 839 21.90 -23.54 13.13
C PRO A 839 22.03 -24.77 12.22
N ALA A 840 22.43 -24.59 10.96
CA ALA A 840 22.60 -25.69 10.02
C ALA A 840 23.94 -25.62 9.28
N THR A 841 24.45 -26.78 8.86
CA THR A 841 25.70 -26.86 8.09
C THR A 841 25.58 -26.11 6.76
N GLY A 842 26.59 -25.30 6.42
CA GLY A 842 26.62 -24.51 5.18
C GLY A 842 25.70 -23.28 5.18
N GLN A 843 25.17 -22.90 6.35
CA GLN A 843 24.36 -21.70 6.53
C GLN A 843 25.19 -20.54 7.08
N SER A 844 24.94 -19.34 6.58
CA SER A 844 25.46 -18.09 7.14
C SER A 844 24.33 -17.25 7.74
N TYR A 845 24.69 -16.35 8.65
CA TYR A 845 23.77 -15.50 9.39
C TYR A 845 24.28 -14.07 9.40
N GLY A 846 23.37 -13.12 9.50
CA GLY A 846 23.75 -11.72 9.61
C GLY A 846 22.59 -10.81 9.97
N GLN A 847 22.93 -9.56 10.22
CA GLN A 847 21.98 -8.48 10.44
C GLN A 847 22.42 -7.25 9.64
N LEU A 848 21.47 -6.61 8.98
CA LEU A 848 21.71 -5.41 8.17
C LEU A 848 20.78 -4.29 8.62
N GLN A 849 21.34 -3.13 8.95
CA GLN A 849 20.58 -1.95 9.33
C GLN A 849 20.09 -1.17 8.12
N HIS A 850 18.89 -0.60 8.24
CA HIS A 850 18.22 0.20 7.24
C HIS A 850 17.75 1.54 7.82
N GLU A 851 17.92 2.63 7.06
CA GLU A 851 17.54 3.98 7.50
C GLU A 851 16.03 4.20 7.66
N SER A 852 15.19 3.33 7.12
CA SER A 852 13.76 3.29 7.41
C SER A 852 13.16 1.99 6.89
N THR A 853 12.01 1.61 7.46
CA THR A 853 11.09 0.76 6.69
C THR A 853 10.32 1.61 5.70
N PRO A 854 9.93 1.08 4.54
CA PRO A 854 8.94 1.72 3.67
C PRO A 854 7.55 1.86 4.33
N ASP A 855 7.36 1.23 5.50
CA ASP A 855 6.08 0.87 6.08
C ASP A 855 5.68 1.76 7.26
N PHE A 856 6.49 1.84 8.31
CA PHE A 856 6.33 2.78 9.42
C PHE A 856 6.80 4.14 8.93
N SER A 857 5.95 5.16 8.99
CA SER A 857 6.25 6.53 8.59
C SER A 857 7.67 6.95 8.99
N ARG A 858 8.62 6.82 8.06
CA ARG A 858 9.96 7.44 7.86
C ARG A 858 10.86 7.74 9.07
N GLU A 859 10.49 7.35 10.27
CA GLU A 859 11.07 7.88 11.49
C GLU A 859 11.62 6.78 12.41
N ILE A 860 11.38 5.49 12.11
CA ILE A 860 11.96 4.36 12.85
C ILE A 860 12.73 3.45 11.88
N ASN A 861 13.98 3.18 12.22
CA ASN A 861 14.87 2.33 11.44
C ASN A 861 14.67 0.86 11.80
N THR A 862 15.14 -0.02 10.92
CA THR A 862 14.99 -1.47 11.07
C THR A 862 16.27 -2.20 10.77
N ASN A 863 16.31 -3.44 11.23
CA ASN A 863 17.37 -4.38 11.02
C ASN A 863 16.79 -5.63 10.34
N SER A 864 17.21 -5.88 9.10
CA SER A 864 16.94 -7.16 8.43
C SER A 864 17.85 -8.23 9.04
N SER A 865 17.25 -9.18 9.74
CA SER A 865 17.93 -10.30 10.38
C SER A 865 17.69 -11.56 9.56
N TRP A 866 18.74 -12.31 9.22
CA TRP A 866 18.63 -13.30 8.16
C TRP A 866 19.52 -14.51 8.36
N ALA A 867 19.18 -15.57 7.63
CA ALA A 867 20.07 -16.68 7.34
C ALA A 867 20.10 -16.97 5.84
N ALA A 868 21.17 -17.58 5.35
CA ALA A 868 21.33 -17.90 3.94
C ALA A 868 22.06 -19.23 3.72
N SER A 869 21.71 -19.95 2.66
CA SER A 869 22.43 -21.13 2.18
C SER A 869 22.47 -21.18 0.66
N ILE A 870 23.50 -21.80 0.10
CA ILE A 870 23.58 -22.07 -1.34
C ILE A 870 22.72 -23.30 -1.66
N VAL A 871 21.85 -23.18 -2.68
CA VAL A 871 20.93 -24.26 -3.08
C VAL A 871 21.39 -25.02 -4.31
N LYS A 872 20.93 -26.25 -4.43
CA LYS A 872 21.12 -27.11 -5.60
C LYS A 872 19.77 -27.45 -6.21
N ALA A 873 19.72 -27.51 -7.54
CA ALA A 873 18.50 -27.83 -8.26
C ALA A 873 17.92 -29.19 -7.81
N GLY A 874 16.62 -29.24 -7.58
CA GLY A 874 15.89 -30.44 -7.17
C GLY A 874 16.13 -30.92 -5.73
N GLN A 875 17.00 -30.25 -4.95
CA GLN A 875 17.20 -30.55 -3.54
C GLN A 875 16.42 -29.57 -2.66
N SER A 876 15.72 -30.09 -1.66
CA SER A 876 15.03 -29.28 -0.66
C SER A 876 16.02 -28.68 0.34
N LYS A 877 15.90 -27.38 0.59
CA LYS A 877 16.53 -26.68 1.70
C LYS A 877 15.44 -26.22 2.67
N VAL A 878 15.56 -26.66 3.91
CA VAL A 878 14.65 -26.29 5.00
C VAL A 878 15.31 -25.23 5.88
N PHE A 879 14.56 -24.19 6.24
CA PHE A 879 14.89 -23.21 7.27
C PHE A 879 13.82 -23.25 8.35
N LEU A 880 14.25 -23.20 9.61
CA LEU A 880 13.37 -23.12 10.77
C LEU A 880 13.64 -21.82 11.51
N SER A 881 12.64 -20.95 11.61
CA SER A 881 12.66 -19.72 12.41
C SER A 881 11.68 -19.85 13.57
N ILE A 882 12.15 -19.58 14.79
CA ILE A 882 11.35 -19.55 16.01
C ILE A 882 11.31 -18.10 16.49
N ILE A 883 10.12 -17.53 16.58
CA ILE A 883 9.91 -16.13 16.96
C ILE A 883 9.16 -16.11 18.29
N ILE A 884 9.83 -15.59 19.33
CA ILE A 884 9.40 -15.67 20.72
C ILE A 884 9.17 -14.25 21.26
N PRO A 885 7.96 -13.89 21.69
CA PRO A 885 7.69 -12.64 22.37
C PRO A 885 8.17 -12.70 23.82
N PHE A 886 8.77 -11.63 24.34
CA PHE A 886 9.20 -11.57 25.74
C PHE A 886 9.09 -10.15 26.31
N ASN A 887 9.13 -10.01 27.64
CA ASN A 887 9.05 -8.69 28.27
C ASN A 887 10.41 -7.99 28.25
N GLU A 888 10.42 -6.69 27.99
CA GLU A 888 11.65 -5.90 28.09
C GLU A 888 12.21 -5.96 29.51
N GLY A 889 13.53 -6.18 29.62
CA GLY A 889 14.23 -6.39 30.89
C GLY A 889 14.39 -7.86 31.29
N GLU A 890 13.71 -8.80 30.63
CA GLU A 890 14.03 -10.23 30.76
C GLU A 890 15.36 -10.56 30.06
N ASP A 891 16.11 -11.49 30.65
CA ASP A 891 17.40 -11.93 30.14
C ASP A 891 17.21 -12.92 28.98
N VAL A 892 17.54 -12.49 27.77
CA VAL A 892 17.44 -13.30 26.55
C VAL A 892 18.23 -14.60 26.63
N THR A 893 19.33 -14.63 27.39
CA THR A 893 20.13 -15.86 27.54
C THR A 893 19.34 -16.97 28.23
N LYS A 894 18.46 -16.62 29.17
CA LYS A 894 17.56 -17.60 29.80
C LYS A 894 16.54 -18.15 28.83
N LEU A 895 16.04 -17.34 27.88
CA LEU A 895 15.13 -17.84 26.85
C LEU A 895 15.86 -18.83 25.93
N LEU A 896 17.10 -18.51 25.56
CA LEU A 896 17.95 -19.37 24.72
C LEU A 896 18.33 -20.68 25.43
N ASP A 897 18.63 -20.65 26.73
CA ASP A 897 18.96 -21.85 27.53
C ASP A 897 17.81 -22.86 27.60
N HIS A 898 16.57 -22.41 27.39
CA HIS A 898 15.37 -23.27 27.39
C HIS A 898 14.83 -23.51 25.97
N LEU A 899 15.58 -23.12 24.93
CA LEU A 899 15.23 -23.32 23.52
C LEU A 899 16.11 -24.42 22.92
N GLU A 900 15.48 -25.53 22.55
CA GLU A 900 16.11 -26.62 21.80
C GLU A 900 15.43 -26.78 20.44
N THR A 901 16.22 -26.92 19.38
CA THR A 901 15.70 -27.13 18.02
C THR A 901 16.46 -28.25 17.34
N SER A 902 15.76 -29.08 16.56
CA SER A 902 16.39 -30.11 15.72
C SER A 902 15.65 -30.26 14.40
N LEU A 903 16.41 -30.55 13.34
CA LEU A 903 15.90 -31.01 12.05
C LEU A 903 16.38 -32.45 11.85
N ASP A 904 15.46 -33.35 11.49
CA ASP A 904 15.84 -34.72 11.09
C ASP A 904 16.30 -34.78 9.62
N THR A 905 16.62 -35.98 9.14
CA THR A 905 17.09 -36.21 7.77
C THR A 905 16.03 -35.93 6.71
N ASP A 906 14.76 -36.02 7.08
CA ASP A 906 13.62 -35.77 6.19
C ASP A 906 13.21 -34.29 6.22
N GLY A 907 13.83 -33.49 7.10
CA GLY A 907 13.57 -32.06 7.25
C GLY A 907 12.44 -31.75 8.25
N ASN A 908 11.93 -32.76 8.97
CA ASN A 908 10.95 -32.53 10.02
C ASN A 908 11.61 -31.82 11.20
N THR A 909 10.84 -30.93 11.80
CA THR A 909 11.33 -30.03 12.84
C THR A 909 10.74 -30.42 14.19
N ASN A 910 11.59 -30.34 15.21
CA ASN A 910 11.19 -30.40 16.60
C ASN A 910 11.76 -29.19 17.33
N THR A 911 10.94 -28.52 18.14
CA THR A 911 11.31 -27.34 18.90
C THR A 911 10.76 -27.46 20.31
N SER A 912 11.61 -27.34 21.31
CA SER A 912 11.21 -27.26 22.72
C SER A 912 11.55 -25.88 23.27
N ILE A 913 10.57 -25.23 23.91
CA ILE A 913 10.66 -23.88 24.48
C ILE A 913 10.05 -23.95 25.86
N GLY A 914 10.90 -24.01 26.89
CA GLY A 914 10.46 -24.24 28.27
C GLY A 914 9.63 -25.53 28.39
N ASN A 915 8.33 -25.40 28.67
CA ASN A 915 7.42 -26.54 28.83
C ASN A 915 6.66 -26.93 27.55
N THR A 916 6.85 -26.20 26.45
CA THR A 916 6.15 -26.42 25.19
C THR A 916 7.06 -27.12 24.19
N THR A 917 6.66 -28.28 23.70
CA THR A 917 7.33 -29.00 22.61
C THR A 917 6.44 -28.98 21.37
N ILE A 918 7.02 -28.65 20.23
CA ILE A 918 6.37 -28.44 18.95
C ILE A 918 7.05 -29.36 17.93
N MET A 919 6.26 -30.19 17.26
CA MET A 919 6.69 -30.97 16.10
C MET A 919 5.97 -30.45 14.86
N LEU A 920 6.71 -30.27 13.76
CA LEU A 920 6.17 -29.83 12.48
C LEU A 920 6.90 -30.56 11.33
N SER A 921 6.16 -31.32 10.53
CA SER A 921 6.67 -32.09 9.40
C SER A 921 6.71 -31.28 8.10
N ILE A 922 7.48 -31.74 7.12
CA ILE A 922 7.53 -31.09 5.79
C ILE A 922 6.19 -31.16 5.03
N GLU A 923 5.33 -32.14 5.35
CA GLU A 923 3.98 -32.29 4.83
C GLU A 923 2.95 -31.37 5.52
N GLY A 924 3.34 -30.68 6.59
CA GLY A 924 2.46 -29.82 7.37
C GLY A 924 1.73 -30.52 8.51
N GLU A 925 2.13 -31.75 8.86
CA GLU A 925 1.62 -32.41 10.07
C GLU A 925 2.25 -31.79 11.31
N TRP A 926 1.44 -31.47 12.31
CA TRP A 926 1.90 -30.75 13.49
C TRP A 926 1.34 -31.28 14.80
N LYS A 927 2.11 -31.12 15.87
CA LYS A 927 1.72 -31.49 17.24
C LYS A 927 2.38 -30.56 18.25
N ILE A 928 1.60 -30.11 19.21
CA ILE A 928 2.09 -29.40 20.40
C ILE A 928 1.90 -30.30 21.62
N SER A 929 2.85 -30.27 22.54
CA SER A 929 2.78 -30.94 23.85
C SER A 929 3.25 -29.96 24.92
N ARG A 930 2.44 -29.80 25.97
CA ARG A 930 2.73 -28.92 27.12
C ARG A 930 2.92 -29.79 28.35
N LYS A 931 4.00 -29.55 29.10
CA LYS A 931 4.30 -30.25 30.36
C LYS A 931 3.59 -29.64 31.55
#